data_AF-A0A2E8U6P3-F1
#
_entry.id   AF-A0A2E8U6P3-F1
#
_cell.length_a   1.000
_cell.length_b   1.000
_cell.length_c   1.000
_cell.angle_alpha   90.00
_cell.angle_beta   90.00
_cell.angle_gamma   90.00
#
_symmetry.space_group_name_H-M   'P 1'
#
loop_
_entity.id
_entity.type
_entity.pdbx_description
1 polymer ?
#
loop_
_entity_poly.entity_id
_entity_poly.type
_entity_poly.pdbx_seq_one_letter_code
_entity_poly.pdbx_strand_id
1 'polypeptide(L)'
;MRRVAVTAALLMLITSLSPMMAVSGQTAPTDTIYINEILVSPNNENYGGTDWNGDGSMGTYSDQYVELYNPTSQAIDIGGWWLDDIADGGSPACSIGWNTVLEPGAYIAFYRSWTGIEFDYWDGDTIRLLDGSGIEVDSVSYTGEDSDWDVPYGFDSGGNWVKLSDGSPTPGGANDQEWGGANHLQGNCYPPQDHIHRGEYILEGRVVTMESENSVIDDGRILVIDGIIEAVWSATDSAPAAAQGVMSVPTSGTIYPGFIDPHNHAKYNIIPLWDHGTDGWDNRYQWQAEDSYRDAKEVGCSLTDSSAMRFAELRAIAGGNTALQGSSTSNTDTFETMLARNIELYNFGRDYIHTKVSELESSYSGNHIKDGNASGELDAWFLHLAEGIDESSRAEFDILVQNDLLVGEIVVIHGTGLTQAEFDALGNVGGSLAWSPTSNLILYGETTDVATAKSEGVNIMIGPDWAPSGSKSSMHELKTADWWDENVLGDIFTDYELVQAITTNIVDAIGWGDQTGRIQAGLAADLVVLDTFHSDPYRNVVEAIDPDVRLVVVGGLAVFGDVDIMQAMDDEIQIIEGKGFTKATDITYDGVPEAQQTVDELLAELQSCNQGAQVPLEYLFTLGDERYFDVLNRSLSFQNGRTIDLWGDYYDVELNEDGHRVDGTVAGAGPIIIDPGNSESENTEASCSDGVDNDGDPYIDCDDFDCSGTMVCSEPEPVPEPELPVLWDTYGPRGGTIPHPTTIEEGIHLEECMSDATT
;
A
#
# COMPACT_ATOMS: atom_id res chain seq x y z
N MET A 1 -29.25 35.64 -61.73
CA MET A 1 -30.42 34.78 -62.03
C MET A 1 -29.92 33.36 -62.31
N ARG A 2 -30.63 32.30 -61.85
CA ARG A 2 -30.67 30.89 -62.34
C ARG A 2 -29.34 30.25 -62.85
N ARG A 3 -28.93 29.04 -62.45
CA ARG A 3 -29.65 27.89 -61.85
C ARG A 3 -28.64 26.94 -61.15
N VAL A 4 -29.15 25.87 -60.52
CA VAL A 4 -28.41 24.90 -59.67
C VAL A 4 -28.13 23.57 -60.38
N ALA A 5 -27.20 22.77 -59.83
CA ALA A 5 -26.87 21.35 -60.10
C ALA A 5 -25.92 21.09 -61.30
N VAL A 6 -25.11 20.02 -61.33
CA VAL A 6 -25.01 18.80 -60.48
C VAL A 6 -23.54 18.45 -60.20
N THR A 7 -23.22 17.99 -58.98
CA THR A 7 -22.14 17.00 -58.72
C THR A 7 -22.60 16.06 -57.60
N ALA A 8 -22.14 14.80 -57.61
CA ALA A 8 -22.69 13.75 -56.74
C ALA A 8 -21.93 13.60 -55.42
N ALA A 9 -22.67 13.36 -54.34
CA ALA A 9 -22.15 12.72 -53.13
C ALA A 9 -22.38 11.21 -53.24
N LEU A 10 -21.36 10.41 -52.93
CA LEU A 10 -21.46 8.95 -52.93
C LEU A 10 -21.89 8.48 -51.53
N LEU A 11 -23.18 8.16 -51.36
CA LEU A 11 -23.68 7.64 -50.10
C LEU A 11 -23.33 6.15 -49.99
N MET A 12 -22.30 5.82 -49.22
CA MET A 12 -22.12 4.45 -48.73
C MET A 12 -23.12 4.21 -47.60
N LEU A 13 -24.12 3.36 -47.84
CA LEU A 13 -24.81 2.71 -46.73
C LEU A 13 -23.85 1.66 -46.17
N ILE A 14 -23.16 2.00 -45.09
CA ILE A 14 -22.72 0.99 -44.14
C ILE A 14 -23.97 0.61 -43.36
N THR A 15 -24.54 -0.55 -43.68
CA THR A 15 -25.54 -1.17 -42.81
C THR A 15 -24.82 -1.63 -41.55
N SER A 16 -25.07 -0.97 -40.43
CA SER A 16 -24.67 -1.44 -39.11
C SER A 16 -25.41 -2.74 -38.81
N LEU A 17 -24.77 -3.86 -39.19
CA LEU A 17 -25.06 -5.16 -38.62
C LEU A 17 -24.45 -5.17 -37.22
N SER A 18 -25.14 -4.56 -36.26
CA SER A 18 -24.94 -4.93 -34.86
C SER A 18 -25.12 -6.45 -34.78
N PRO A 19 -24.21 -7.19 -34.13
CA PRO A 19 -24.49 -8.58 -33.83
C PRO A 19 -25.75 -8.59 -32.95
N MET A 20 -26.79 -9.29 -33.38
CA MET A 20 -27.79 -9.76 -32.43
C MET A 20 -27.06 -10.77 -31.57
N MET A 21 -26.72 -10.41 -30.32
CA MET A 21 -26.45 -11.42 -29.31
C MET A 21 -27.71 -12.27 -29.22
N ALA A 22 -27.59 -13.52 -29.63
CA ALA A 22 -28.64 -14.49 -29.39
C ALA A 22 -28.42 -15.01 -27.98
N VAL A 23 -29.43 -14.93 -27.12
CA VAL A 23 -29.43 -15.65 -25.84
C VAL A 23 -29.16 -17.11 -26.15
N SER A 24 -27.97 -17.57 -25.78
CA SER A 24 -27.56 -18.95 -25.94
C SER A 24 -28.38 -19.79 -24.97
N GLY A 25 -28.93 -20.91 -25.44
CA GLY A 25 -29.57 -21.89 -24.57
C GLY A 25 -28.51 -22.67 -23.80
N GLN A 26 -27.84 -21.99 -22.87
CA GLN A 26 -26.86 -22.57 -21.95
C GLN A 26 -27.59 -23.51 -21.00
N THR A 27 -26.97 -24.67 -20.75
CA THR A 27 -27.54 -25.71 -19.88
C THR A 27 -26.65 -25.92 -18.68
N ALA A 28 -27.24 -25.96 -17.48
CA ALA A 28 -26.52 -26.07 -16.20
C ALA A 28 -25.45 -27.18 -16.23
N PRO A 29 -24.17 -26.85 -15.94
CA PRO A 29 -23.10 -27.83 -15.75
C PRO A 29 -23.42 -28.85 -14.64
N THR A 30 -22.76 -30.02 -14.69
CA THR A 30 -23.03 -31.14 -13.75
C THR A 30 -21.80 -31.69 -13.04
N ASP A 31 -20.63 -31.14 -13.39
CA ASP A 31 -19.31 -31.70 -13.14
C ASP A 31 -18.25 -30.63 -12.81
N THR A 32 -18.66 -29.35 -12.74
CA THR A 32 -17.89 -28.21 -12.23
C THR A 32 -18.82 -27.24 -11.49
N ILE A 33 -18.27 -26.33 -10.67
CA ILE A 33 -19.00 -25.18 -10.13
C ILE A 33 -19.41 -24.24 -11.28
N TYR A 34 -20.58 -23.61 -11.15
CA TYR A 34 -21.16 -22.71 -12.15
C TYR A 34 -22.01 -21.60 -11.50
N ILE A 35 -22.36 -20.58 -12.28
CA ILE A 35 -23.16 -19.42 -11.84
C ILE A 35 -24.65 -19.78 -11.87
N ASN A 36 -25.30 -19.90 -10.71
CA ASN A 36 -26.65 -20.46 -10.58
C ASN A 36 -27.78 -19.44 -10.76
N GLU A 37 -27.60 -18.24 -10.21
CA GLU A 37 -28.57 -17.14 -10.19
C GLU A 37 -27.84 -15.79 -10.13
N ILE A 38 -28.39 -14.76 -10.78
CA ILE A 38 -28.00 -13.36 -10.61
C ILE A 38 -29.22 -12.46 -10.41
N LEU A 39 -29.10 -11.46 -9.54
CA LEU A 39 -30.10 -10.40 -9.37
C LEU A 39 -29.54 -9.05 -9.86
N VAL A 40 -29.96 -8.66 -11.07
CA VAL A 40 -29.53 -7.40 -11.71
C VAL A 40 -30.30 -6.19 -11.16
N SER A 41 -31.56 -6.36 -10.75
CA SER A 41 -32.45 -5.24 -10.39
C SER A 41 -33.22 -5.48 -9.08
N PRO A 42 -32.56 -5.35 -7.92
CA PRO A 42 -33.27 -5.34 -6.64
C PRO A 42 -34.07 -4.06 -6.43
N ASN A 43 -35.30 -4.17 -5.92
CA ASN A 43 -36.06 -3.01 -5.46
C ASN A 43 -35.42 -2.38 -4.21
N ASN A 44 -35.53 -1.06 -4.07
CA ASN A 44 -35.25 -0.35 -2.81
C ASN A 44 -36.53 -0.13 -1.98
N GLU A 45 -36.38 0.41 -0.76
CA GLU A 45 -37.48 0.62 0.21
C GLU A 45 -38.72 1.31 -0.40
N ASN A 46 -38.52 2.29 -1.29
CA ASN A 46 -39.60 3.07 -1.89
C ASN A 46 -40.53 2.25 -2.82
N TYR A 47 -40.04 1.09 -3.30
CA TYR A 47 -40.76 0.19 -4.20
C TYR A 47 -41.16 -1.13 -3.54
N GLY A 48 -40.82 -1.32 -2.26
CA GLY A 48 -41.10 -2.54 -1.50
C GLY A 48 -39.98 -3.57 -1.58
N GLY A 49 -38.73 -3.12 -1.66
CA GLY A 49 -37.53 -3.95 -1.67
C GLY A 49 -37.45 -4.96 -0.52
N THR A 50 -36.68 -6.00 -0.78
CA THR A 50 -36.28 -7.01 0.20
C THR A 50 -34.79 -6.85 0.43
N ASP A 51 -34.40 -6.73 1.69
CA ASP A 51 -33.02 -6.86 2.18
C ASP A 51 -32.66 -8.36 2.07
N TRP A 52 -31.91 -8.74 1.03
CA TRP A 52 -31.63 -10.14 0.70
C TRP A 52 -30.40 -10.67 1.46
N ASN A 53 -29.40 -9.84 1.74
CA ASN A 53 -28.21 -10.23 2.50
C ASN A 53 -28.38 -10.07 4.03
N GLY A 54 -29.32 -9.26 4.50
CA GLY A 54 -29.59 -9.00 5.92
C GLY A 54 -28.78 -7.84 6.52
N ASP A 55 -28.16 -6.96 5.71
CA ASP A 55 -27.35 -5.84 6.17
C ASP A 55 -28.18 -4.63 6.66
N GLY A 56 -29.48 -4.59 6.33
CA GLY A 56 -30.41 -3.53 6.72
C GLY A 56 -30.54 -2.37 5.72
N SER A 57 -29.74 -2.36 4.66
CA SER A 57 -29.92 -1.58 3.44
C SER A 57 -30.81 -2.34 2.45
N MET A 58 -31.17 -1.71 1.31
CA MET A 58 -31.78 -2.45 0.20
C MET A 58 -31.73 -1.70 -1.15
N GLY A 59 -31.61 -2.46 -2.23
CA GLY A 59 -31.56 -1.99 -3.61
C GLY A 59 -30.16 -2.05 -4.23
N THR A 60 -30.00 -1.37 -5.37
CA THR A 60 -28.92 -1.62 -6.36
C THR A 60 -27.47 -1.53 -5.87
N TYR A 61 -27.21 -0.90 -4.72
CA TYR A 61 -25.87 -0.76 -4.13
C TYR A 61 -25.57 -1.78 -3.03
N SER A 62 -26.47 -2.74 -2.76
CA SER A 62 -26.22 -3.87 -1.87
C SER A 62 -26.74 -5.19 -2.45
N ASP A 63 -28.02 -5.24 -2.81
CA ASP A 63 -28.74 -6.48 -3.17
C ASP A 63 -28.47 -6.98 -4.61
N GLN A 64 -27.61 -6.33 -5.40
CA GLN A 64 -27.13 -6.94 -6.64
C GLN A 64 -26.24 -8.12 -6.24
N TYR A 65 -26.48 -9.32 -6.77
CA TYR A 65 -25.71 -10.51 -6.38
C TYR A 65 -25.48 -11.50 -7.52
N VAL A 66 -24.38 -12.24 -7.39
CA VAL A 66 -24.09 -13.47 -8.15
C VAL A 66 -24.03 -14.67 -7.20
N GLU A 67 -24.71 -15.76 -7.54
CA GLU A 67 -24.70 -16.99 -6.75
C GLU A 67 -23.95 -18.11 -7.49
N LEU A 68 -23.06 -18.81 -6.79
CA LEU A 68 -22.38 -20.01 -7.28
C LEU A 68 -22.95 -21.28 -6.64
N TYR A 69 -22.98 -22.37 -7.41
CA TYR A 69 -23.42 -23.68 -6.93
C TYR A 69 -22.41 -24.78 -7.26
N ASN A 70 -22.23 -25.74 -6.33
CA ASN A 70 -21.43 -26.95 -6.54
C ASN A 70 -22.31 -28.17 -6.85
N PRO A 71 -22.55 -28.54 -8.12
CA PRO A 71 -23.31 -29.74 -8.50
C PRO A 71 -22.53 -31.05 -8.28
N THR A 72 -21.24 -30.98 -7.93
CA THR A 72 -20.35 -32.14 -7.94
C THR A 72 -20.52 -33.01 -6.68
N SER A 73 -19.76 -34.11 -6.61
CA SER A 73 -19.75 -35.01 -5.45
C SER A 73 -18.57 -34.80 -4.50
N GLN A 74 -17.85 -33.67 -4.65
CA GLN A 74 -16.67 -33.32 -3.85
C GLN A 74 -16.77 -31.87 -3.38
N ALA A 75 -16.24 -31.59 -2.18
CA ALA A 75 -16.00 -30.22 -1.76
C ALA A 75 -14.88 -29.64 -2.65
N ILE A 76 -15.05 -28.40 -3.09
CA ILE A 76 -14.09 -27.71 -3.96
C ILE A 76 -13.69 -26.41 -3.25
N ASP A 77 -12.40 -26.16 -3.11
CA ASP A 77 -11.91 -24.86 -2.67
C ASP A 77 -11.95 -23.89 -3.86
N ILE A 78 -12.67 -22.79 -3.68
CA ILE A 78 -12.78 -21.69 -4.64
C ILE A 78 -12.08 -20.41 -4.13
N GLY A 79 -11.29 -20.50 -3.05
CA GLY A 79 -10.39 -19.42 -2.67
C GLY A 79 -9.39 -19.11 -3.81
N GLY A 80 -9.21 -17.83 -4.12
CA GLY A 80 -8.37 -17.36 -5.22
C GLY A 80 -8.98 -17.48 -6.62
N TRP A 81 -10.22 -17.96 -6.76
CA TRP A 81 -11.01 -17.88 -7.99
C TRP A 81 -11.57 -16.47 -8.17
N TRP A 82 -11.99 -16.08 -9.37
CA TRP A 82 -12.37 -14.70 -9.70
C TRP A 82 -13.80 -14.56 -10.22
N LEU A 83 -14.44 -13.44 -9.89
CA LEU A 83 -15.73 -12.96 -10.41
C LEU A 83 -15.51 -11.62 -11.14
N ASP A 84 -16.14 -11.44 -12.29
CA ASP A 84 -15.82 -10.36 -13.25
C ASP A 84 -17.04 -10.01 -14.13
N ASP A 85 -17.52 -8.76 -14.09
CA ASP A 85 -18.62 -8.25 -14.92
C ASP A 85 -18.11 -7.63 -16.23
N ILE A 86 -18.02 -8.48 -17.26
CA ILE A 86 -17.42 -8.22 -18.58
C ILE A 86 -15.88 -8.19 -18.62
N ALA A 87 -15.31 -8.99 -19.52
CA ALA A 87 -13.88 -8.97 -19.79
C ALA A 87 -13.44 -7.60 -20.33
N ASP A 88 -12.36 -7.06 -19.75
CA ASP A 88 -11.72 -5.79 -20.14
C ASP A 88 -12.64 -4.55 -20.03
N GLY A 89 -13.57 -4.52 -19.05
CA GLY A 89 -14.50 -3.42 -18.83
C GLY A 89 -15.24 -3.49 -17.49
N GLY A 90 -16.47 -2.99 -17.46
CA GLY A 90 -17.37 -3.14 -16.31
C GLY A 90 -16.92 -2.42 -15.04
N SER A 91 -17.16 -3.05 -13.90
CA SER A 91 -16.57 -2.72 -12.60
C SER A 91 -15.40 -3.66 -12.26
N PRO A 92 -14.59 -3.37 -11.21
CA PRO A 92 -13.41 -4.18 -10.94
C PRO A 92 -13.72 -5.64 -10.58
N ALA A 93 -13.07 -6.57 -11.29
CA ALA A 93 -13.07 -7.99 -10.96
C ALA A 93 -12.55 -8.24 -9.53
N CYS A 94 -13.08 -9.27 -8.86
CA CYS A 94 -12.72 -9.62 -7.49
C CYS A 94 -12.31 -11.09 -7.35
N SER A 95 -11.39 -11.39 -6.44
CA SER A 95 -10.96 -12.73 -6.04
C SER A 95 -11.69 -13.22 -4.78
N ILE A 96 -12.28 -14.40 -4.87
CA ILE A 96 -13.03 -15.07 -3.80
C ILE A 96 -12.09 -15.44 -2.65
N GLY A 97 -12.49 -15.13 -1.41
CA GLY A 97 -11.61 -15.23 -0.25
C GLY A 97 -11.01 -16.63 -0.01
N TRP A 98 -9.73 -16.66 0.39
CA TRP A 98 -8.96 -17.87 0.66
C TRP A 98 -9.65 -18.85 1.62
N ASN A 99 -9.54 -20.16 1.35
CA ASN A 99 -10.21 -21.26 2.06
C ASN A 99 -11.75 -21.26 1.94
N THR A 100 -12.33 -20.59 0.95
CA THR A 100 -13.78 -20.70 0.66
C THR A 100 -14.06 -22.06 0.01
N VAL A 101 -14.29 -23.06 0.86
CA VAL A 101 -14.62 -24.43 0.43
C VAL A 101 -16.13 -24.59 0.24
N LEU A 102 -16.56 -24.76 -1.00
CA LEU A 102 -17.96 -25.01 -1.34
C LEU A 102 -18.24 -26.52 -1.33
N GLU A 103 -19.02 -26.97 -0.34
CA GLU A 103 -19.39 -28.38 -0.14
C GLU A 103 -20.32 -28.93 -1.25
N PRO A 104 -20.43 -30.27 -1.44
CA PRO A 104 -21.31 -30.88 -2.44
C PRO A 104 -22.78 -30.47 -2.28
N GLY A 105 -23.35 -29.85 -3.31
CA GLY A 105 -24.72 -29.34 -3.30
C GLY A 105 -24.93 -28.07 -2.47
N ALA A 106 -23.86 -27.34 -2.13
CA ALA A 106 -23.95 -26.03 -1.50
C ALA A 106 -24.07 -24.90 -2.53
N TYR A 107 -24.75 -23.84 -2.11
CA TYR A 107 -24.94 -22.57 -2.80
C TYR A 107 -24.23 -21.46 -2.01
N ILE A 108 -23.68 -20.45 -2.68
CA ILE A 108 -23.03 -19.30 -2.04
C ILE A 108 -23.31 -18.02 -2.83
N ALA A 109 -23.87 -17.00 -2.16
CA ALA A 109 -24.22 -15.73 -2.78
C ALA A 109 -23.19 -14.64 -2.46
N PHE A 110 -22.75 -13.91 -3.49
CA PHE A 110 -21.81 -12.81 -3.42
C PHE A 110 -22.56 -11.51 -3.75
N TYR A 111 -22.60 -10.57 -2.79
CA TYR A 111 -23.41 -9.36 -2.86
C TYR A 111 -22.56 -8.12 -3.15
N ARG A 112 -23.08 -7.20 -3.95
CA ARG A 112 -22.39 -5.98 -4.38
C ARG A 112 -21.93 -5.08 -3.23
N SER A 113 -22.66 -5.06 -2.12
CA SER A 113 -22.27 -4.38 -0.87
C SER A 113 -20.93 -4.86 -0.28
N TRP A 114 -20.43 -6.01 -0.75
CA TRP A 114 -19.18 -6.63 -0.33
C TRP A 114 -18.19 -6.78 -1.50
N THR A 115 -18.68 -7.08 -2.71
CA THR A 115 -17.83 -7.42 -3.86
C THR A 115 -17.58 -6.28 -4.85
N GLY A 116 -18.25 -5.13 -4.72
CA GLY A 116 -18.17 -4.02 -5.67
C GLY A 116 -18.95 -4.23 -6.98
N ILE A 117 -18.86 -5.44 -7.55
CA ILE A 117 -19.45 -5.91 -8.81
C ILE A 117 -20.81 -5.26 -9.10
N GLU A 118 -20.86 -4.40 -10.12
CA GLU A 118 -22.08 -3.82 -10.67
C GLU A 118 -22.73 -4.77 -11.69
N PHE A 119 -24.04 -4.63 -11.89
CA PHE A 119 -24.71 -5.19 -13.06
C PHE A 119 -25.48 -4.08 -13.79
N ASP A 120 -25.18 -3.90 -15.07
CA ASP A 120 -25.75 -2.82 -15.87
C ASP A 120 -27.26 -3.03 -16.12
N TYR A 121 -28.09 -2.11 -15.65
CA TYR A 121 -29.55 -2.26 -15.75
C TYR A 121 -30.10 -1.93 -17.16
N TRP A 122 -29.45 -1.02 -17.89
CA TRP A 122 -29.97 -0.50 -19.16
C TRP A 122 -29.34 -1.18 -20.37
N ASP A 123 -28.02 -1.36 -20.34
CA ASP A 123 -27.29 -2.14 -21.32
C ASP A 123 -27.23 -3.63 -20.89
N GLY A 124 -26.55 -4.48 -21.67
CA GLY A 124 -26.56 -5.94 -21.47
C GLY A 124 -25.17 -6.46 -21.15
N ASP A 125 -25.10 -7.32 -20.14
CA ASP A 125 -23.87 -7.60 -19.40
C ASP A 125 -23.50 -9.10 -19.40
N THR A 126 -22.33 -9.46 -18.88
CA THR A 126 -21.83 -10.84 -18.79
C THR A 126 -20.94 -11.06 -17.58
N ILE A 127 -21.49 -11.68 -16.54
CA ILE A 127 -20.72 -12.12 -15.37
C ILE A 127 -19.92 -13.39 -15.72
N ARG A 128 -18.68 -13.45 -15.23
CA ARG A 128 -17.71 -14.50 -15.50
C ARG A 128 -17.18 -15.07 -14.19
N LEU A 129 -16.92 -16.38 -14.18
CA LEU A 129 -16.25 -17.10 -13.10
C LEU A 129 -14.95 -17.67 -13.65
N LEU A 130 -13.80 -17.29 -13.09
CA LEU A 130 -12.50 -17.81 -13.48
C LEU A 130 -11.86 -18.59 -12.32
N ASP A 131 -11.06 -19.62 -12.62
CA ASP A 131 -10.30 -20.33 -11.59
C ASP A 131 -9.05 -19.54 -11.14
N GLY A 132 -8.38 -20.04 -10.10
CA GLY A 132 -7.11 -19.46 -9.60
C GLY A 132 -5.91 -19.52 -10.56
N SER A 133 -6.12 -19.92 -11.82
CA SER A 133 -5.16 -19.80 -12.94
C SER A 133 -5.62 -18.82 -14.03
N GLY A 134 -6.72 -18.09 -13.80
CA GLY A 134 -7.28 -17.12 -14.75
C GLY A 134 -8.06 -17.78 -15.90
N ILE A 135 -8.40 -19.06 -15.80
CA ILE A 135 -9.17 -19.77 -16.83
C ILE A 135 -10.66 -19.67 -16.51
N GLU A 136 -11.45 -19.16 -17.46
CA GLU A 136 -12.91 -19.08 -17.34
C GLU A 136 -13.53 -20.49 -17.19
N VAL A 137 -14.20 -20.71 -16.06
CA VAL A 137 -14.88 -21.95 -15.67
C VAL A 137 -16.33 -21.95 -16.15
N ASP A 138 -17.01 -20.80 -16.00
CA ASP A 138 -18.37 -20.56 -16.45
C ASP A 138 -18.58 -19.06 -16.69
N SER A 139 -19.53 -18.70 -17.54
CA SER A 139 -19.94 -17.31 -17.77
C SER A 139 -21.39 -17.26 -18.22
N VAL A 140 -22.14 -16.25 -17.80
CA VAL A 140 -23.56 -16.08 -18.14
C VAL A 140 -23.90 -14.63 -18.45
N SER A 141 -24.74 -14.43 -19.47
CA SER A 141 -25.11 -13.11 -19.98
C SER A 141 -26.61 -12.83 -19.86
N TYR A 142 -26.96 -11.54 -19.86
CA TYR A 142 -28.33 -11.07 -20.11
C TYR A 142 -28.32 -9.94 -21.15
N THR A 143 -29.51 -9.43 -21.52
CA THR A 143 -29.65 -8.42 -22.58
C THR A 143 -30.17 -7.10 -22.04
N GLY A 144 -29.65 -5.99 -22.55
CA GLY A 144 -30.11 -4.65 -22.18
C GLY A 144 -31.59 -4.40 -22.49
N GLU A 145 -32.16 -3.47 -21.74
CA GLU A 145 -33.61 -3.20 -21.60
C GLU A 145 -34.47 -4.40 -21.16
N ASP A 146 -33.90 -5.57 -20.79
CA ASP A 146 -34.65 -6.77 -20.38
C ASP A 146 -34.70 -7.02 -18.86
N SER A 147 -34.04 -6.23 -18.00
CA SER A 147 -34.11 -6.39 -16.54
C SER A 147 -35.47 -5.93 -15.96
N ASP A 148 -36.10 -6.75 -15.09
CA ASP A 148 -37.30 -6.35 -14.32
C ASP A 148 -36.96 -6.36 -12.82
N TRP A 149 -37.60 -5.47 -12.06
CA TRP A 149 -37.43 -5.31 -10.61
C TRP A 149 -37.82 -6.58 -9.83
N ASP A 150 -36.91 -7.05 -8.97
CA ASP A 150 -36.96 -8.33 -8.23
C ASP A 150 -37.24 -9.57 -9.11
N VAL A 151 -36.77 -9.57 -10.36
CA VAL A 151 -36.80 -10.75 -11.24
C VAL A 151 -35.37 -11.17 -11.62
N PRO A 152 -34.86 -12.28 -11.07
CA PRO A 152 -33.50 -12.74 -11.34
C PRO A 152 -33.37 -13.44 -12.70
N TYR A 153 -32.13 -13.60 -13.15
CA TYR A 153 -31.76 -14.57 -14.18
C TYR A 153 -31.15 -15.79 -13.51
N GLY A 154 -31.44 -16.99 -14.02
CA GLY A 154 -30.97 -18.24 -13.43
C GLY A 154 -31.33 -19.45 -14.28
N PHE A 155 -30.85 -20.63 -13.86
CA PHE A 155 -31.26 -21.88 -14.50
C PHE A 155 -32.67 -22.32 -14.10
N ASP A 156 -33.52 -22.66 -15.07
CA ASP A 156 -34.89 -23.16 -14.84
C ASP A 156 -34.92 -24.65 -14.43
N SER A 157 -36.11 -25.15 -14.07
CA SER A 157 -36.33 -26.59 -13.78
C SER A 157 -36.09 -27.55 -14.95
N GLY A 158 -35.89 -27.03 -16.17
CA GLY A 158 -35.41 -27.76 -17.34
C GLY A 158 -33.88 -27.71 -17.53
N GLY A 159 -33.17 -26.98 -16.66
CA GLY A 159 -31.74 -26.74 -16.70
C GLY A 159 -31.29 -25.66 -17.67
N ASN A 160 -32.14 -24.72 -18.09
CA ASN A 160 -31.84 -23.69 -19.11
C ASN A 160 -31.64 -22.31 -18.47
N TRP A 161 -30.60 -21.57 -18.86
CA TRP A 161 -30.42 -20.18 -18.43
C TRP A 161 -31.51 -19.27 -18.99
N VAL A 162 -32.31 -18.64 -18.12
CA VAL A 162 -33.44 -17.78 -18.49
C VAL A 162 -33.67 -16.69 -17.45
N LYS A 163 -34.46 -15.67 -17.82
CA LYS A 163 -35.10 -14.78 -16.84
C LYS A 163 -36.20 -15.53 -16.11
N LEU A 164 -36.13 -15.61 -14.77
CA LEU A 164 -37.04 -16.40 -13.93
C LEU A 164 -38.36 -15.64 -13.67
N SER A 165 -39.11 -15.35 -14.73
CA SER A 165 -40.28 -14.45 -14.73
C SER A 165 -41.49 -14.88 -13.88
N ASP A 166 -41.49 -16.08 -13.30
CA ASP A 166 -42.44 -16.57 -12.31
C ASP A 166 -41.80 -17.02 -10.98
N GLY A 167 -40.49 -16.82 -10.83
CA GLY A 167 -39.74 -16.96 -9.58
C GLY A 167 -39.61 -15.64 -8.83
N SER A 168 -39.08 -15.73 -7.61
CA SER A 168 -38.48 -14.62 -6.86
C SER A 168 -37.02 -14.97 -6.60
N PRO A 169 -36.13 -14.01 -6.31
CA PRO A 169 -34.73 -14.29 -5.94
C PRO A 169 -34.64 -15.38 -4.86
N THR A 170 -33.73 -16.33 -5.04
CA THR A 170 -33.55 -17.50 -4.15
C THR A 170 -32.16 -17.62 -3.51
N PRO A 171 -31.45 -16.52 -3.16
CA PRO A 171 -30.05 -16.62 -2.75
C PRO A 171 -29.91 -17.50 -1.50
N GLY A 172 -28.96 -18.43 -1.59
CA GLY A 172 -28.77 -19.54 -0.66
C GLY A 172 -29.47 -20.85 -1.06
N GLY A 173 -29.92 -21.03 -2.30
CA GLY A 173 -30.76 -22.19 -2.65
C GLY A 173 -31.16 -22.36 -4.12
N ALA A 174 -32.04 -23.34 -4.36
CA ALA A 174 -32.45 -23.71 -5.70
C ALA A 174 -33.61 -22.84 -6.23
N ASN A 175 -33.47 -22.40 -7.47
CA ASN A 175 -34.37 -21.54 -8.27
C ASN A 175 -35.83 -22.05 -8.45
N ASP A 176 -36.19 -23.20 -7.86
CA ASP A 176 -37.56 -23.76 -7.86
C ASP A 176 -38.21 -23.84 -6.46
N GLN A 177 -37.59 -23.21 -5.44
CA GLN A 177 -38.06 -23.16 -4.06
C GLN A 177 -38.54 -21.75 -3.64
N GLU A 178 -39.09 -21.64 -2.41
CA GLU A 178 -39.27 -20.34 -1.74
C GLU A 178 -37.98 -19.95 -1.02
N TRP A 179 -37.58 -18.67 -1.08
CA TRP A 179 -36.35 -18.16 -0.44
C TRP A 179 -36.28 -18.47 1.06
N GLY A 180 -35.10 -18.90 1.53
CA GLY A 180 -34.86 -19.28 2.93
C GLY A 180 -34.73 -18.12 3.91
N GLY A 181 -34.54 -16.89 3.41
CA GLY A 181 -34.18 -15.71 4.20
C GLY A 181 -32.68 -15.42 4.17
N ALA A 182 -32.29 -14.23 4.66
CA ALA A 182 -30.91 -13.72 4.61
C ALA A 182 -29.85 -14.60 5.31
N ASN A 183 -30.25 -15.47 6.23
CA ASN A 183 -29.37 -16.43 6.90
C ASN A 183 -29.08 -17.65 6.00
N HIS A 184 -28.32 -17.41 4.93
CA HIS A 184 -27.73 -18.42 4.04
C HIS A 184 -26.20 -18.29 3.98
N LEU A 185 -25.52 -19.09 3.16
CA LEU A 185 -24.08 -18.97 2.95
C LEU A 185 -23.81 -17.80 2.00
N GLN A 186 -23.13 -16.77 2.52
CA GLN A 186 -22.69 -15.61 1.75
C GLN A 186 -21.17 -15.69 1.59
N GLY A 187 -20.69 -15.31 0.41
CA GLY A 187 -19.27 -15.26 0.08
C GLY A 187 -18.75 -13.82 0.07
N ASN A 188 -17.51 -13.64 0.50
CA ASN A 188 -16.80 -12.39 0.32
C ASN A 188 -15.76 -12.51 -0.81
N CYS A 189 -15.53 -11.41 -1.51
CA CYS A 189 -14.69 -11.34 -2.69
C CYS A 189 -13.94 -10.01 -2.65
N TYR A 190 -12.62 -10.08 -2.67
CA TYR A 190 -11.74 -8.93 -2.55
C TYR A 190 -11.35 -8.44 -3.95
N PRO A 191 -11.20 -7.14 -4.23
CA PRO A 191 -10.52 -6.68 -5.45
C PRO A 191 -9.09 -7.26 -5.56
N PRO A 192 -8.30 -6.99 -6.62
CA PRO A 192 -6.93 -7.50 -6.79
C PRO A 192 -5.90 -6.99 -5.75
N GLN A 193 -6.37 -6.56 -4.58
CA GLN A 193 -5.80 -5.53 -3.74
C GLN A 193 -5.69 -6.02 -2.28
N ASP A 194 -4.82 -7.00 -2.06
CA ASP A 194 -4.10 -7.07 -0.80
C ASP A 194 -2.63 -7.39 -1.13
N HIS A 195 -1.77 -6.39 -0.91
CA HIS A 195 -0.63 -6.13 -1.79
C HIS A 195 0.59 -6.94 -1.36
N ILE A 196 0.67 -8.13 -1.95
CA ILE A 196 1.64 -9.18 -1.72
C ILE A 196 2.07 -9.73 -3.09
N HIS A 197 3.30 -9.42 -3.50
CA HIS A 197 3.85 -9.83 -4.79
C HIS A 197 4.56 -11.17 -4.68
N ARG A 198 4.39 -12.05 -5.68
CA ARG A 198 4.95 -13.40 -5.65
C ARG A 198 6.43 -13.42 -6.00
N GLY A 199 7.20 -14.21 -5.27
CA GLY A 199 8.65 -14.33 -5.43
C GLY A 199 9.37 -14.48 -4.09
N GLU A 200 10.67 -14.73 -4.15
CA GLU A 200 11.51 -14.89 -2.96
C GLU A 200 12.90 -14.30 -3.17
N TYR A 201 13.40 -13.54 -2.18
CA TYR A 201 14.75 -12.96 -2.17
C TYR A 201 15.20 -12.65 -0.74
N ILE A 202 16.51 -12.47 -0.57
CA ILE A 202 17.15 -12.04 0.67
C ILE A 202 17.76 -10.65 0.45
N LEU A 203 17.47 -9.67 1.31
CA LEU A 203 18.21 -8.42 1.36
C LEU A 203 19.28 -8.48 2.45
N GLU A 204 20.53 -8.09 2.14
CA GLU A 204 21.61 -7.97 3.14
C GLU A 204 22.00 -6.50 3.38
N GLY A 205 22.21 -6.13 4.65
CA GLY A 205 22.64 -4.79 5.06
C GLY A 205 22.54 -4.59 6.58
N ARG A 206 22.72 -3.36 7.07
CA ARG A 206 22.39 -3.03 8.46
C ARG A 206 20.88 -2.99 8.61
N VAL A 207 20.26 -3.92 9.32
CA VAL A 207 18.79 -4.00 9.46
C VAL A 207 18.34 -3.27 10.72
N VAL A 208 17.43 -2.30 10.56
CA VAL A 208 16.87 -1.46 11.63
C VAL A 208 15.39 -1.82 11.77
N THR A 209 15.08 -2.75 12.67
CA THR A 209 13.74 -3.39 12.72
C THR A 209 12.60 -2.47 13.16
N MET A 210 12.91 -1.37 13.85
CA MET A 210 11.97 -0.48 14.55
C MET A 210 11.11 -1.14 15.65
N GLU A 211 11.44 -2.35 16.10
CA GLU A 211 10.89 -2.91 17.36
C GLU A 211 11.31 -2.07 18.59
N SER A 212 12.51 -1.48 18.56
CA SER A 212 13.01 -0.52 19.56
C SER A 212 14.21 0.28 19.03
N GLU A 213 14.56 1.36 19.73
CA GLU A 213 15.79 2.18 19.55
C GLU A 213 17.10 1.35 19.47
N ASN A 214 17.11 0.14 20.01
CA ASN A 214 18.31 -0.71 20.08
C ASN A 214 18.15 -2.02 19.25
N SER A 215 17.06 -2.17 18.49
CA SER A 215 16.78 -3.38 17.70
C SER A 215 17.40 -3.28 16.29
N VAL A 216 18.73 -3.21 16.27
CA VAL A 216 19.56 -3.06 15.07
C VAL A 216 20.47 -4.28 14.90
N ILE A 217 20.61 -4.76 13.66
CA ILE A 217 21.49 -5.88 13.29
C ILE A 217 22.49 -5.34 12.24
N ASP A 218 23.74 -5.15 12.64
CA ASP A 218 24.78 -4.53 11.78
C ASP A 218 25.11 -5.37 10.51
N ASP A 219 24.93 -6.69 10.58
CA ASP A 219 25.14 -7.66 9.52
C ASP A 219 23.85 -8.45 9.21
N GLY A 220 22.73 -7.74 9.13
CA GLY A 220 21.40 -8.33 9.01
C GLY A 220 21.05 -8.85 7.62
N ARG A 221 20.19 -9.86 7.61
CA ARG A 221 19.55 -10.46 6.43
C ARG A 221 18.03 -10.51 6.64
N ILE A 222 17.27 -10.18 5.60
CA ILE A 222 15.80 -10.22 5.57
C ILE A 222 15.37 -11.15 4.44
N LEU A 223 14.69 -12.25 4.75
CA LEU A 223 14.07 -13.14 3.77
C LEU A 223 12.64 -12.66 3.50
N VAL A 224 12.35 -12.30 2.26
CA VAL A 224 11.00 -12.04 1.76
C VAL A 224 10.56 -13.25 0.94
N ILE A 225 9.35 -13.76 1.20
CA ILE A 225 8.67 -14.79 0.39
C ILE A 225 7.23 -14.35 0.21
N ASP A 226 6.75 -14.31 -1.03
CA ASP A 226 5.39 -13.91 -1.43
C ASP A 226 4.92 -12.68 -0.60
N GLY A 227 5.58 -11.54 -0.81
CA GLY A 227 5.25 -10.24 -0.22
C GLY A 227 5.43 -10.09 1.29
N ILE A 228 5.73 -11.17 2.01
CA ILE A 228 5.84 -11.22 3.47
C ILE A 228 7.30 -11.42 3.89
N ILE A 229 7.69 -10.74 4.97
CA ILE A 229 8.94 -11.03 5.67
C ILE A 229 8.77 -12.38 6.39
N GLU A 230 9.42 -13.44 5.91
CA GLU A 230 9.39 -14.76 6.56
C GLU A 230 10.41 -14.83 7.70
N ALA A 231 11.58 -14.20 7.55
CA ALA A 231 12.64 -14.23 8.57
C ALA A 231 13.57 -13.02 8.55
N VAL A 232 14.13 -12.70 9.72
CA VAL A 232 15.19 -11.69 9.92
C VAL A 232 16.26 -12.29 10.82
N TRP A 233 17.54 -12.23 10.43
CA TRP A 233 18.66 -12.80 11.22
C TRP A 233 19.98 -12.06 10.98
N SER A 234 20.99 -12.30 11.83
CA SER A 234 22.38 -11.85 11.61
C SER A 234 23.11 -12.86 10.71
N ALA A 235 24.01 -12.40 9.85
CA ALA A 235 24.93 -13.26 9.09
C ALA A 235 25.86 -14.11 9.97
N THR A 236 25.97 -13.83 11.29
CA THR A 236 26.65 -14.72 12.25
C THR A 236 25.77 -15.85 12.83
N ASP A 237 24.45 -15.78 12.65
CA ASP A 237 23.51 -16.84 13.01
C ASP A 237 23.31 -17.83 11.85
N SER A 238 22.78 -19.03 12.14
CA SER A 238 22.43 -20.00 11.11
C SER A 238 21.20 -19.56 10.34
N ALA A 239 21.31 -19.45 9.01
CA ALA A 239 20.20 -19.09 8.13
C ALA A 239 18.99 -20.03 8.30
N PRO A 240 17.75 -19.53 8.16
CA PRO A 240 16.56 -20.35 8.23
C PRO A 240 16.50 -21.32 7.03
N ALA A 241 15.89 -22.49 7.21
CA ALA A 241 15.80 -23.49 6.14
C ALA A 241 14.99 -23.03 4.90
N ALA A 242 14.18 -21.97 5.03
CA ALA A 242 13.47 -21.32 3.93
C ALA A 242 14.35 -20.38 3.08
N ALA A 243 15.53 -19.98 3.57
CA ALA A 243 16.51 -19.17 2.82
C ALA A 243 17.44 -20.01 1.92
N GLN A 244 17.33 -21.34 1.93
CA GLN A 244 18.26 -22.20 1.19
C GLN A 244 17.95 -22.17 -0.31
N GLY A 245 18.86 -21.59 -1.11
CA GLY A 245 18.69 -21.45 -2.56
C GLY A 245 17.74 -20.32 -2.95
N VAL A 246 17.65 -19.28 -2.12
CA VAL A 246 16.97 -18.02 -2.42
C VAL A 246 18.03 -16.98 -2.80
N MET A 247 17.80 -16.22 -3.88
CA MET A 247 18.71 -15.16 -4.35
C MET A 247 19.00 -14.15 -3.23
N SER A 248 20.27 -13.73 -3.08
CA SER A 248 20.66 -12.70 -2.11
C SER A 248 21.12 -11.42 -2.79
N VAL A 249 20.63 -10.28 -2.30
CA VAL A 249 20.86 -8.92 -2.83
C VAL A 249 21.70 -8.14 -1.81
N PRO A 250 23.03 -8.03 -1.99
CA PRO A 250 23.94 -7.40 -1.03
C PRO A 250 23.89 -5.86 -1.11
N THR A 251 22.84 -5.27 -0.55
CA THR A 251 22.51 -3.84 -0.71
C THR A 251 23.59 -2.85 -0.24
N SER A 252 24.52 -3.29 0.62
CA SER A 252 25.60 -2.46 1.21
C SER A 252 25.11 -1.22 1.99
N GLY A 253 23.80 -1.11 2.23
CA GLY A 253 23.11 0.00 2.87
C GLY A 253 22.57 -0.33 4.26
N THR A 254 21.71 0.56 4.76
CA THR A 254 20.89 0.33 5.96
C THR A 254 19.44 0.17 5.55
N ILE A 255 18.79 -0.88 6.04
CA ILE A 255 17.41 -1.25 5.72
C ILE A 255 16.50 -0.85 6.89
N TYR A 256 15.43 -0.13 6.58
CA TYR A 256 14.39 0.35 7.50
C TYR A 256 13.01 -0.15 7.00
N PRO A 257 11.97 -0.11 7.84
CA PRO A 257 10.60 -0.23 7.33
C PRO A 257 10.29 0.92 6.38
N GLY A 258 9.30 0.72 5.51
CA GLY A 258 8.74 1.72 4.64
C GLY A 258 8.41 3.04 5.35
N PHE A 259 8.79 4.19 4.78
CA PHE A 259 8.39 5.48 5.32
C PHE A 259 6.92 5.76 4.96
N ILE A 260 6.23 6.47 5.84
CA ILE A 260 4.78 6.69 5.71
C ILE A 260 4.50 8.19 5.72
N ASP A 261 3.63 8.61 4.81
CA ASP A 261 3.14 9.97 4.71
C ASP A 261 1.77 10.05 5.39
N PRO A 262 1.68 10.53 6.65
CA PRO A 262 0.42 10.67 7.37
C PRO A 262 -0.43 11.84 6.85
N HIS A 263 0.10 12.70 5.98
CA HIS A 263 -0.65 13.81 5.42
C HIS A 263 -0.04 14.43 4.16
N ASN A 264 -0.74 14.26 3.03
CA ASN A 264 -0.48 14.92 1.76
C ASN A 264 -1.78 15.48 1.13
N HIS A 265 -1.67 16.08 -0.06
CA HIS A 265 -2.76 16.14 -1.05
C HIS A 265 -2.24 15.71 -2.44
N ALA A 266 -1.98 14.42 -2.60
CA ALA A 266 -1.17 13.81 -3.67
C ALA A 266 -1.40 14.39 -5.07
N LYS A 267 -2.66 14.52 -5.53
CA LYS A 267 -2.99 15.04 -6.88
C LYS A 267 -2.54 16.47 -7.19
N TYR A 268 -2.13 17.25 -6.18
CA TYR A 268 -1.54 18.58 -6.37
C TYR A 268 0.00 18.52 -6.51
N ASN A 269 0.64 17.35 -6.37
CA ASN A 269 2.09 17.24 -6.34
C ASN A 269 2.80 17.43 -7.69
N ILE A 270 2.06 17.58 -8.79
CA ILE A 270 2.61 18.13 -10.05
C ILE A 270 2.81 19.66 -10.01
N ILE A 271 2.39 20.35 -8.94
CA ILE A 271 2.44 21.80 -8.77
C ILE A 271 3.60 22.15 -7.80
N PRO A 272 4.59 22.95 -8.22
CA PRO A 272 5.76 23.27 -7.40
C PRO A 272 5.45 24.27 -6.28
N LEU A 273 6.32 24.28 -5.26
CA LEU A 273 6.29 25.18 -4.10
C LEU A 273 5.92 26.63 -4.46
N TRP A 274 4.96 27.21 -3.73
CA TRP A 274 4.32 28.49 -4.05
C TRP A 274 5.17 29.70 -3.64
N ASP A 275 5.62 30.48 -4.62
CA ASP A 275 6.34 31.74 -4.41
C ASP A 275 5.33 32.88 -4.17
N HIS A 276 4.62 32.83 -3.04
CA HIS A 276 3.53 33.76 -2.71
C HIS A 276 4.00 35.21 -2.46
N GLY A 277 5.23 35.39 -1.94
CA GLY A 277 5.83 36.70 -1.73
C GLY A 277 5.14 37.60 -0.70
N THR A 278 4.31 37.02 0.18
CA THR A 278 3.68 37.71 1.31
C THR A 278 4.44 37.45 2.62
N ASP A 279 3.97 38.05 3.71
CA ASP A 279 4.50 37.90 5.08
C ASP A 279 3.76 36.77 5.84
N GLY A 280 3.27 35.76 5.10
CA GLY A 280 2.30 34.77 5.58
C GLY A 280 0.87 35.31 5.70
N TRP A 281 0.04 34.58 6.47
CA TRP A 281 -1.35 34.88 6.83
C TRP A 281 -1.63 34.40 8.27
N ASP A 282 -2.78 34.74 8.86
CA ASP A 282 -3.13 34.22 10.20
C ASP A 282 -3.73 32.80 10.17
N ASN A 283 -4.42 32.40 9.08
CA ASN A 283 -5.11 31.11 8.96
C ASN A 283 -5.46 30.72 7.50
N ARG A 284 -5.86 29.45 7.31
CA ARG A 284 -6.25 28.84 6.01
C ARG A 284 -7.24 29.66 5.18
N TYR A 285 -8.25 30.24 5.83
CA TYR A 285 -9.34 30.95 5.15
C TYR A 285 -8.88 32.24 4.47
N GLN A 286 -7.72 32.78 4.86
CA GLN A 286 -7.17 34.00 4.27
C GLN A 286 -6.54 33.73 2.91
N TRP A 287 -5.59 32.78 2.81
CA TRP A 287 -4.97 32.47 1.51
C TRP A 287 -5.92 31.74 0.55
N GLN A 288 -6.85 30.91 1.05
CA GLN A 288 -7.88 30.30 0.22
C GLN A 288 -8.79 31.32 -0.50
N ALA A 289 -8.87 32.55 0.01
CA ALA A 289 -9.63 33.65 -0.58
C ALA A 289 -8.84 34.53 -1.57
N GLU A 290 -7.52 34.34 -1.71
CA GLU A 290 -6.68 35.15 -2.59
C GLU A 290 -6.74 34.71 -4.06
N ASP A 291 -6.74 35.69 -4.97
CA ASP A 291 -6.65 35.40 -6.41
C ASP A 291 -5.32 34.71 -6.76
N SER A 292 -4.23 35.07 -6.08
CA SER A 292 -2.90 34.47 -6.29
C SER A 292 -2.79 33.01 -5.86
N TYR A 293 -3.58 32.57 -4.88
CA TYR A 293 -3.66 31.17 -4.46
C TYR A 293 -4.30 30.29 -5.54
N ARG A 294 -5.40 30.76 -6.14
CA ARG A 294 -5.99 30.07 -7.29
C ARG A 294 -5.00 30.07 -8.45
N ASP A 295 -4.48 31.24 -8.83
CA ASP A 295 -3.59 31.38 -10.00
C ASP A 295 -2.29 30.55 -9.86
N ALA A 296 -1.83 30.24 -8.64
CA ALA A 296 -0.71 29.35 -8.37
C ALA A 296 -1.01 27.86 -8.59
N LYS A 297 -2.28 27.45 -8.60
CA LYS A 297 -2.71 26.07 -8.89
C LYS A 297 -3.09 25.84 -10.35
N GLU A 298 -3.10 26.89 -11.18
CA GLU A 298 -3.46 26.84 -12.61
C GLU A 298 -2.26 26.33 -13.46
N VAL A 299 -1.86 25.07 -13.20
CA VAL A 299 -1.15 24.25 -14.21
C VAL A 299 -2.09 23.90 -15.36
N GLY A 300 -1.55 23.65 -16.55
CA GLY A 300 -2.33 23.30 -17.75
C GLY A 300 -2.86 21.86 -17.75
N CYS A 301 -2.50 21.05 -16.76
CA CYS A 301 -2.87 19.64 -16.62
C CYS A 301 -4.10 19.45 -15.72
N SER A 302 -4.79 18.33 -15.91
CA SER A 302 -5.94 17.96 -15.07
C SER A 302 -5.45 17.35 -13.75
N LEU A 303 -5.96 17.87 -12.63
CA LEU A 303 -5.66 17.39 -11.27
C LEU A 303 -6.61 16.24 -10.83
N THR A 304 -7.31 15.63 -11.79
CA THR A 304 -8.12 14.42 -11.63
C THR A 304 -7.82 13.41 -12.75
N ASP A 305 -6.60 13.47 -13.26
CA ASP A 305 -6.02 12.57 -14.26
C ASP A 305 -5.14 11.54 -13.54
N SER A 306 -5.11 10.30 -14.00
CA SER A 306 -4.27 9.23 -13.44
C SER A 306 -2.79 9.65 -13.44
N SER A 307 -2.34 10.35 -14.49
CA SER A 307 -0.97 10.88 -14.62
C SER A 307 -0.57 11.80 -13.46
N ALA A 308 -1.51 12.57 -12.91
CA ALA A 308 -1.23 13.47 -11.78
C ALA A 308 -1.05 12.70 -10.46
N MET A 309 -1.69 11.53 -10.31
CA MET A 309 -1.53 10.63 -9.17
C MET A 309 -0.29 9.74 -9.32
N ARG A 310 -0.06 9.14 -10.50
CA ARG A 310 1.13 8.32 -10.79
C ARG A 310 2.44 9.10 -10.58
N PHE A 311 2.48 10.38 -10.95
CA PHE A 311 3.60 11.26 -10.61
C PHE A 311 3.73 11.52 -9.09
N ALA A 312 2.61 11.60 -8.37
CA ALA A 312 2.61 11.82 -6.92
C ALA A 312 3.09 10.60 -6.14
N GLU A 313 2.72 9.38 -6.55
CA GLU A 313 3.27 8.14 -6.00
C GLU A 313 4.77 8.01 -6.34
N LEU A 314 5.17 8.26 -7.60
CA LEU A 314 6.58 8.25 -8.01
C LEU A 314 7.43 9.25 -7.20
N ARG A 315 6.87 10.42 -6.85
CA ARG A 315 7.48 11.41 -5.94
C ARG A 315 7.55 10.93 -4.49
N ALA A 316 6.59 10.10 -4.05
CA ALA A 316 6.59 9.50 -2.72
C ALA A 316 7.69 8.42 -2.60
N ILE A 317 7.71 7.43 -3.49
CA ILE A 317 8.73 6.36 -3.48
C ILE A 317 10.14 6.91 -3.70
N ALA A 318 10.30 7.96 -4.52
CA ALA A 318 11.59 8.63 -4.71
C ALA A 318 12.17 9.22 -3.41
N GLY A 319 11.32 9.49 -2.41
CA GLY A 319 11.70 9.93 -1.08
C GLY A 319 11.51 8.88 0.01
N GLY A 320 11.44 7.59 -0.34
CA GLY A 320 11.33 6.44 0.58
C GLY A 320 9.92 6.10 1.08
N ASN A 321 8.88 6.80 0.63
CA ASN A 321 7.53 6.60 1.14
C ASN A 321 6.83 5.40 0.46
N THR A 322 6.52 4.35 1.23
CA THR A 322 5.79 3.16 0.79
C THR A 322 4.28 3.28 0.98
N ALA A 323 3.82 4.28 1.73
CA ALA A 323 2.40 4.57 1.97
C ALA A 323 2.14 6.09 2.13
N LEU A 324 0.94 6.56 1.72
CA LEU A 324 0.53 7.96 1.84
C LEU A 324 -0.98 8.18 2.08
N GLN A 325 -1.30 9.23 2.83
CA GLN A 325 -2.64 9.83 2.96
C GLN A 325 -2.77 11.02 2.00
N GLY A 326 -3.95 11.26 1.42
CA GLY A 326 -4.26 12.51 0.71
C GLY A 326 -4.60 12.35 -0.77
N SER A 327 -5.06 11.18 -1.19
CA SER A 327 -5.26 10.83 -2.59
C SER A 327 -6.56 11.40 -3.18
N SER A 328 -6.79 11.23 -4.49
CA SER A 328 -8.09 11.60 -5.08
C SER A 328 -9.08 10.47 -4.95
N THR A 329 -10.24 10.72 -4.32
CA THR A 329 -11.36 9.75 -4.20
C THR A 329 -12.17 9.64 -5.51
N SER A 330 -11.49 9.50 -6.67
CA SER A 330 -12.12 9.52 -8.00
C SER A 330 -11.20 8.92 -9.07
N ASN A 331 -11.72 8.01 -9.91
CA ASN A 331 -10.96 7.28 -10.95
C ASN A 331 -9.80 6.46 -10.36
N THR A 332 -10.02 5.90 -9.17
CA THR A 332 -8.96 5.40 -8.28
C THR A 332 -8.29 4.16 -8.83
N ASP A 333 -9.02 3.30 -9.55
CA ASP A 333 -8.62 2.04 -10.21
C ASP A 333 -7.26 2.05 -10.95
N THR A 334 -6.74 3.24 -11.26
CA THR A 334 -5.48 3.52 -12.00
C THR A 334 -4.29 3.90 -11.10
N PHE A 335 -4.48 4.03 -9.78
CA PHE A 335 -3.46 4.49 -8.81
C PHE A 335 -3.73 4.08 -7.34
N GLU A 336 -4.67 3.15 -7.05
CA GLU A 336 -5.11 2.90 -5.65
C GLU A 336 -3.95 2.54 -4.72
N THR A 337 -3.03 1.71 -5.20
CA THR A 337 -2.01 1.02 -4.40
C THR A 337 -0.86 0.53 -5.31
N MET A 338 -0.50 1.29 -6.35
CA MET A 338 0.39 0.78 -7.41
C MET A 338 1.86 0.87 -7.03
N LEU A 339 2.27 2.04 -6.55
CA LEU A 339 3.66 2.36 -6.22
C LEU A 339 3.80 2.66 -4.72
N ALA A 340 2.75 3.20 -4.10
CA ALA A 340 2.67 3.34 -2.65
C ALA A 340 1.24 3.05 -2.18
N ARG A 341 1.09 2.45 -1.00
CA ARG A 341 -0.21 2.15 -0.39
C ARG A 341 -0.97 3.45 -0.09
N ASN A 342 -2.16 3.62 -0.63
CA ASN A 342 -3.04 4.70 -0.20
C ASN A 342 -3.68 4.35 1.15
N ILE A 343 -3.41 5.16 2.17
CA ILE A 343 -3.91 4.98 3.55
C ILE A 343 -5.43 5.15 3.64
N GLU A 344 -6.05 5.77 2.65
CA GLU A 344 -7.49 6.07 2.62
C GLU A 344 -8.33 5.06 1.81
N LEU A 345 -7.77 3.89 1.52
CA LEU A 345 -8.38 2.81 0.74
C LEU A 345 -8.13 1.44 1.39
N TYR A 346 -8.72 0.40 0.80
CA TYR A 346 -8.61 -0.98 1.25
C TYR A 346 -7.17 -1.48 1.32
N ASN A 347 -6.73 -1.90 2.51
CA ASN A 347 -5.43 -2.52 2.77
C ASN A 347 -5.59 -3.58 3.87
N PHE A 348 -4.83 -4.68 3.81
CA PHE A 348 -4.74 -5.67 4.89
C PHE A 348 -6.11 -6.18 5.37
N GLY A 349 -7.00 -6.45 4.42
CA GLY A 349 -8.36 -6.91 4.65
C GLY A 349 -9.38 -5.85 5.12
N ARG A 350 -9.04 -4.55 5.21
CA ARG A 350 -9.88 -3.52 5.85
C ARG A 350 -9.88 -2.17 5.10
N ASP A 351 -11.02 -1.46 5.18
CA ASP A 351 -11.15 -0.04 4.84
C ASP A 351 -12.06 0.65 5.88
N TYR A 352 -11.44 1.22 6.91
CA TYR A 352 -12.13 1.94 7.99
C TYR A 352 -11.41 3.25 8.35
N ILE A 353 -10.76 3.86 7.35
CA ILE A 353 -10.05 5.12 7.49
C ILE A 353 -10.89 6.22 6.84
N HIS A 354 -10.98 7.37 7.50
CA HIS A 354 -11.86 8.46 7.09
C HIS A 354 -11.12 9.79 7.05
N THR A 355 -11.48 10.66 6.11
CA THR A 355 -10.81 11.97 5.94
C THR A 355 -11.79 13.13 5.81
N LYS A 356 -11.49 14.27 6.46
CA LYS A 356 -12.17 15.55 6.25
C LYS A 356 -11.16 16.70 6.14
N VAL A 357 -11.07 17.25 4.92
CA VAL A 357 -10.24 18.43 4.58
C VAL A 357 -11.03 19.75 4.71
N SER A 358 -12.36 19.71 4.64
CA SER A 358 -13.23 20.90 4.73
C SER A 358 -13.46 21.36 6.18
N GLU A 359 -13.68 22.67 6.38
CA GLU A 359 -14.03 23.32 7.66
C GLU A 359 -15.00 22.46 8.49
N LEU A 360 -14.71 22.25 9.78
CA LEU A 360 -15.59 21.51 10.69
C LEU A 360 -16.78 22.39 11.12
N GLU A 361 -17.87 22.37 10.34
CA GLU A 361 -19.00 23.23 10.61
C GLU A 361 -19.75 22.79 11.88
N SER A 362 -20.25 23.74 12.68
CA SER A 362 -21.02 23.44 13.92
C SER A 362 -22.24 22.51 13.75
N SER A 363 -22.72 22.29 12.52
CA SER A 363 -23.79 21.35 12.19
C SER A 363 -23.34 19.95 11.75
N TYR A 364 -22.04 19.70 11.62
CA TYR A 364 -21.48 18.41 11.22
C TYR A 364 -21.67 17.38 12.34
N SER A 365 -22.42 16.31 12.09
CA SER A 365 -22.78 15.33 13.13
C SER A 365 -21.77 14.20 13.30
N GLY A 366 -20.95 13.90 12.28
CA GLY A 366 -19.91 12.87 12.30
C GLY A 366 -20.39 11.49 12.76
N ASN A 367 -21.59 11.06 12.35
CA ASN A 367 -22.18 9.80 12.81
C ASN A 367 -21.27 8.59 12.53
N HIS A 368 -20.74 8.47 11.31
CA HIS A 368 -19.83 7.37 10.93
C HIS A 368 -18.61 7.26 11.86
N ILE A 369 -18.01 8.39 12.25
CA ILE A 369 -16.90 8.43 13.23
C ILE A 369 -17.34 7.84 14.58
N LYS A 370 -18.51 8.24 15.08
CA LYS A 370 -19.04 7.80 16.39
C LYS A 370 -19.51 6.35 16.38
N ASP A 371 -20.18 5.95 15.31
CA ASP A 371 -20.73 4.62 15.14
C ASP A 371 -19.56 3.62 14.97
N GLY A 372 -18.54 3.98 14.18
CA GLY A 372 -17.29 3.22 13.99
C GLY A 372 -16.39 3.15 15.24
N ASN A 373 -16.22 4.24 15.99
CA ASN A 373 -15.54 4.22 17.30
C ASN A 373 -16.32 3.37 18.32
N ALA A 374 -17.66 3.36 18.25
CA ALA A 374 -18.49 2.58 19.17
C ALA A 374 -18.59 1.09 18.82
N SER A 375 -18.41 0.70 17.55
CA SER A 375 -18.28 -0.70 17.12
C SER A 375 -16.85 -1.23 17.28
N GLY A 376 -15.84 -0.35 17.21
CA GLY A 376 -14.42 -0.73 17.11
C GLY A 376 -14.00 -1.05 15.68
N GLU A 377 -14.75 -0.54 14.68
CA GLU A 377 -14.41 -0.67 13.26
C GLU A 377 -13.50 0.45 12.78
N LEU A 378 -13.69 1.70 13.27
CA LEU A 378 -12.88 2.87 12.91
C LEU A 378 -11.40 2.63 13.23
N ASP A 379 -10.53 2.78 12.22
CA ASP A 379 -9.08 2.68 12.39
C ASP A 379 -8.41 4.04 12.51
N ALA A 380 -8.83 5.02 11.71
CA ALA A 380 -8.35 6.40 11.81
C ALA A 380 -9.33 7.44 11.24
N TRP A 381 -9.32 8.66 11.79
CA TRP A 381 -10.00 9.82 11.22
C TRP A 381 -9.06 11.02 11.06
N PHE A 382 -8.62 11.25 9.82
CA PHE A 382 -7.79 12.37 9.40
C PHE A 382 -8.62 13.64 9.24
N LEU A 383 -8.31 14.68 10.03
CA LEU A 383 -9.10 15.91 10.09
C LEU A 383 -8.19 17.15 10.06
N HIS A 384 -8.34 17.99 9.03
CA HIS A 384 -7.73 19.32 9.03
C HIS A 384 -8.42 20.18 10.09
N LEU A 385 -7.67 20.58 11.12
CA LEU A 385 -8.22 21.29 12.28
C LEU A 385 -7.20 22.26 12.87
N ALA A 386 -7.68 23.44 13.25
CA ALA A 386 -6.89 24.52 13.82
C ALA A 386 -5.68 24.91 12.95
N GLU A 387 -5.87 24.94 11.64
CA GLU A 387 -4.84 25.32 10.69
C GLU A 387 -4.69 26.85 10.63
N GLY A 388 -3.62 27.36 11.24
CA GLY A 388 -3.36 28.78 11.44
C GLY A 388 -2.83 29.07 12.84
N ILE A 389 -2.62 30.35 13.14
CA ILE A 389 -2.00 30.84 14.39
C ILE A 389 -2.94 31.74 15.21
N ASP A 390 -4.25 31.72 14.91
CA ASP A 390 -5.25 32.58 15.56
C ASP A 390 -6.35 31.83 16.32
N GLU A 391 -7.15 32.61 17.08
CA GLU A 391 -8.30 32.11 17.84
C GLU A 391 -9.43 31.56 16.94
N SER A 392 -9.48 31.93 15.65
CA SER A 392 -10.46 31.38 14.72
C SER A 392 -10.13 29.93 14.40
N SER A 393 -8.85 29.64 14.15
CA SER A 393 -8.35 28.28 13.98
C SER A 393 -8.49 27.47 15.28
N ARG A 394 -8.06 28.00 16.45
CA ARG A 394 -8.22 27.30 17.75
C ARG A 394 -9.69 26.91 18.01
N ALA A 395 -10.64 27.81 17.73
CA ALA A 395 -12.06 27.59 18.01
C ALA A 395 -12.71 26.47 17.18
N GLU A 396 -12.05 25.93 16.16
CA GLU A 396 -12.52 24.73 15.46
C GLU A 396 -12.50 23.49 16.39
N PHE A 397 -11.54 23.41 17.32
CA PHE A 397 -11.48 22.34 18.33
C PHE A 397 -12.66 22.39 19.30
N ASP A 398 -13.19 23.59 19.59
CA ASP A 398 -14.41 23.72 20.40
C ASP A 398 -15.61 23.04 19.70
N ILE A 399 -15.64 22.98 18.36
CA ILE A 399 -16.70 22.32 17.59
C ILE A 399 -16.55 20.80 17.65
N LEU A 400 -15.32 20.30 17.50
CA LEU A 400 -14.98 18.88 17.66
C LEU A 400 -15.48 18.34 19.02
N VAL A 401 -15.18 19.07 20.10
CA VAL A 401 -15.60 18.69 21.46
C VAL A 401 -17.11 18.88 21.67
N GLN A 402 -17.71 19.97 21.20
CA GLN A 402 -19.16 20.21 21.35
C GLN A 402 -20.04 19.20 20.62
N ASN A 403 -19.53 18.61 19.54
CA ASN A 403 -20.26 17.63 18.74
C ASN A 403 -19.94 16.19 19.14
N ASP A 404 -19.27 15.92 20.27
CA ASP A 404 -18.89 14.58 20.74
C ASP A 404 -18.04 13.80 19.69
N LEU A 405 -17.04 14.46 19.08
CA LEU A 405 -16.19 13.90 18.01
C LEU A 405 -14.70 13.78 18.36
N LEU A 406 -14.29 14.16 19.57
CA LEU A 406 -12.94 13.91 20.07
C LEU A 406 -12.83 12.43 20.51
N VAL A 407 -12.52 11.56 19.56
CA VAL A 407 -12.30 10.11 19.71
C VAL A 407 -10.80 9.78 19.79
N GLY A 408 -10.43 8.52 20.07
CA GLY A 408 -9.02 8.13 20.19
C GLY A 408 -8.31 7.98 18.85
N GLU A 409 -9.06 7.57 17.83
CA GLU A 409 -8.60 7.28 16.47
C GLU A 409 -8.44 8.55 15.62
N ILE A 410 -8.52 9.74 16.24
CA ILE A 410 -8.42 11.02 15.52
C ILE A 410 -6.97 11.37 15.20
N VAL A 411 -6.72 11.74 13.94
CA VAL A 411 -5.50 12.37 13.48
C VAL A 411 -5.81 13.84 13.18
N VAL A 412 -5.38 14.74 14.06
CA VAL A 412 -5.42 16.18 13.81
C VAL A 412 -4.31 16.52 12.82
N ILE A 413 -4.70 17.05 11.66
CA ILE A 413 -3.76 17.53 10.65
C ILE A 413 -3.43 19.01 10.94
N HIS A 414 -2.13 19.32 10.90
CA HIS A 414 -1.46 20.55 11.32
C HIS A 414 -1.61 20.90 12.81
N GLY A 415 -2.82 21.12 13.32
CA GLY A 415 -3.08 21.48 14.72
C GLY A 415 -2.45 22.79 15.21
N THR A 416 -2.01 23.67 14.31
CA THR A 416 -1.11 24.82 14.59
C THR A 416 -1.68 25.84 15.59
N GLY A 417 -3.00 26.02 15.61
CA GLY A 417 -3.68 26.96 16.49
C GLY A 417 -4.05 26.38 17.86
N LEU A 418 -3.80 25.10 18.11
CA LEU A 418 -4.11 24.45 19.38
C LEU A 418 -3.18 24.94 20.50
N THR A 419 -3.70 24.98 21.73
CA THR A 419 -2.91 25.33 22.93
C THR A 419 -2.81 24.13 23.87
N GLN A 420 -2.10 24.29 24.99
CA GLN A 420 -1.99 23.28 26.04
C GLN A 420 -3.35 22.70 26.49
N ALA A 421 -4.44 23.48 26.46
CA ALA A 421 -5.75 22.98 26.85
C ALA A 421 -6.38 22.02 25.82
N GLU A 422 -6.12 22.24 24.53
CA GLU A 422 -6.56 21.36 23.46
C GLU A 422 -5.63 20.15 23.30
N PHE A 423 -4.33 20.31 23.52
CA PHE A 423 -3.37 19.19 23.52
C PHE A 423 -3.54 18.26 24.74
N ASP A 424 -3.83 18.76 25.94
CA ASP A 424 -4.28 17.95 27.10
C ASP A 424 -5.52 17.14 26.72
N ALA A 425 -6.52 17.76 26.09
CA ALA A 425 -7.72 17.06 25.65
C ALA A 425 -7.44 15.96 24.59
N LEU A 426 -6.56 16.23 23.62
CA LEU A 426 -6.17 15.29 22.56
C LEU A 426 -5.34 14.11 23.12
N GLY A 427 -4.34 14.39 23.96
CA GLY A 427 -3.51 13.36 24.60
C GLY A 427 -4.31 12.47 25.57
N ASN A 428 -5.29 13.02 26.30
CA ASN A 428 -6.16 12.24 27.19
C ASN A 428 -7.08 11.24 26.46
N VAL A 429 -7.33 11.40 25.17
CA VAL A 429 -8.05 10.38 24.36
C VAL A 429 -7.12 9.44 23.58
N GLY A 430 -5.81 9.72 23.54
CA GLY A 430 -4.83 8.98 22.74
C GLY A 430 -4.71 9.45 21.29
N GLY A 431 -5.28 10.62 20.95
CA GLY A 431 -5.29 11.13 19.59
C GLY A 431 -3.91 11.56 19.08
N SER A 432 -3.79 11.59 17.76
CA SER A 432 -2.54 11.86 17.04
C SER A 432 -2.52 13.22 16.34
N LEU A 433 -1.32 13.68 15.99
CA LEU A 433 -1.03 14.93 15.30
C LEU A 433 -0.16 14.64 14.07
N ALA A 434 -0.64 14.99 12.87
CA ALA A 434 0.17 15.04 11.67
C ALA A 434 0.75 16.47 11.50
N TRP A 435 2.05 16.60 11.75
CA TRP A 435 2.80 17.85 11.75
C TRP A 435 3.46 18.07 10.39
N SER A 436 3.30 19.28 9.83
CA SER A 436 3.82 19.68 8.52
C SER A 436 4.58 21.01 8.65
N PRO A 437 5.76 21.01 9.30
CA PRO A 437 6.48 22.23 9.64
C PRO A 437 6.80 23.12 8.43
N THR A 438 7.13 22.57 7.26
CA THR A 438 7.42 23.35 6.05
C THR A 438 6.18 24.13 5.61
N SER A 439 5.03 23.45 5.50
CA SER A 439 3.77 24.07 5.11
C SER A 439 3.33 25.14 6.10
N ASN A 440 3.43 24.85 7.41
CA ASN A 440 3.08 25.83 8.45
C ASN A 440 4.01 27.06 8.40
N LEU A 441 5.32 26.87 8.29
CA LEU A 441 6.28 27.97 8.27
C LEU A 441 6.13 28.83 7.00
N ILE A 442 5.84 28.25 5.83
CA ILE A 442 5.54 29.01 4.62
C ILE A 442 4.24 29.80 4.75
N LEU A 443 3.14 29.19 5.22
CA LEU A 443 1.82 29.82 5.21
C LEU A 443 1.60 30.79 6.39
N TYR A 444 2.13 30.48 7.57
CA TYR A 444 1.80 31.15 8.84
C TYR A 444 3.02 31.77 9.55
N GLY A 445 4.24 31.42 9.13
CA GLY A 445 5.48 31.99 9.67
C GLY A 445 5.90 31.48 11.04
N GLU A 446 5.11 30.60 11.64
CA GLU A 446 5.39 29.78 12.82
C GLU A 446 4.77 28.39 12.57
N THR A 447 5.12 27.39 13.38
CA THR A 447 4.55 26.04 13.31
C THR A 447 4.01 25.59 14.67
N THR A 448 3.33 24.45 14.67
CA THR A 448 2.60 23.87 15.80
C THR A 448 3.50 23.70 17.03
N ASP A 449 2.95 23.97 18.22
CA ASP A 449 3.66 23.76 19.50
C ASP A 449 3.76 22.27 19.85
N VAL A 450 4.58 21.56 19.08
CA VAL A 450 4.88 20.14 19.26
C VAL A 450 5.60 19.85 20.58
N ALA A 451 6.26 20.85 21.19
CA ALA A 451 6.82 20.72 22.52
C ALA A 451 5.72 20.58 23.59
N THR A 452 4.68 21.41 23.51
CA THR A 452 3.48 21.23 24.35
C THR A 452 2.76 19.93 24.00
N ALA A 453 2.51 19.63 22.72
CA ALA A 453 1.80 18.42 22.30
C ALA A 453 2.48 17.13 22.82
N LYS A 454 3.81 17.01 22.66
CA LYS A 454 4.60 15.90 23.19
C LYS A 454 4.54 15.82 24.72
N SER A 455 4.53 16.97 25.41
CA SER A 455 4.46 17.02 26.88
C SER A 455 3.11 16.59 27.46
N GLU A 456 2.02 16.77 26.71
CA GLU A 456 0.67 16.32 27.07
C GLU A 456 0.33 14.91 26.55
N GLY A 457 1.28 14.24 25.88
CA GLY A 457 1.16 12.84 25.47
C GLY A 457 0.43 12.58 24.14
N VAL A 458 0.35 13.59 23.27
CA VAL A 458 -0.15 13.44 21.89
C VAL A 458 0.86 12.64 21.06
N ASN A 459 0.38 11.67 20.27
CA ASN A 459 1.24 10.98 19.29
C ASN A 459 1.57 11.91 18.13
N ILE A 460 2.85 12.03 17.75
CA ILE A 460 3.32 12.97 16.72
C ILE A 460 3.86 12.20 15.51
N MET A 461 3.34 12.55 14.35
CA MET A 461 3.70 12.03 13.04
C MET A 461 4.10 13.21 12.15
N ILE A 462 4.99 13.01 11.18
CA ILE A 462 5.49 14.05 10.27
C ILE A 462 5.07 13.72 8.84
N GLY A 463 4.36 14.65 8.18
CA GLY A 463 3.91 14.52 6.81
C GLY A 463 4.09 15.83 6.05
N PRO A 464 4.57 15.82 4.79
CA PRO A 464 4.92 17.02 4.03
C PRO A 464 3.76 17.98 3.76
N ASP A 465 2.50 17.55 3.83
CA ASP A 465 1.36 18.24 3.20
C ASP A 465 1.59 18.32 1.66
N TRP A 466 0.80 19.11 0.95
CA TRP A 466 0.81 19.28 -0.50
C TRP A 466 2.01 20.08 -1.03
N ALA A 467 2.53 19.69 -2.20
CA ALA A 467 3.73 20.30 -2.81
C ALA A 467 3.77 21.85 -2.90
N PRO A 468 2.66 22.59 -3.07
CA PRO A 468 2.68 24.05 -3.07
C PRO A 468 3.06 24.74 -1.74
N SER A 469 3.07 24.05 -0.59
CA SER A 469 3.73 24.55 0.63
C SER A 469 4.55 23.50 1.41
N GLY A 470 4.49 22.24 1.01
CA GLY A 470 5.19 21.12 1.65
C GLY A 470 6.54 20.72 1.04
N SER A 471 7.21 19.78 1.70
CA SER A 471 8.37 19.08 1.13
C SER A 471 7.97 18.04 0.06
N LYS A 472 8.94 17.25 -0.42
CA LYS A 472 8.69 16.23 -1.46
C LYS A 472 8.23 14.86 -0.94
N SER A 473 8.64 14.50 0.28
CA SER A 473 8.27 13.25 0.98
C SER A 473 8.39 13.45 2.50
N SER A 474 7.99 12.46 3.31
CA SER A 474 8.20 12.48 4.77
C SER A 474 9.69 12.57 5.14
N MET A 475 10.56 11.85 4.40
CA MET A 475 12.01 11.92 4.57
C MET A 475 12.55 13.34 4.32
N HIS A 476 11.98 14.09 3.37
CA HIS A 476 12.38 15.48 3.13
C HIS A 476 11.81 16.46 4.18
N GLU A 477 10.59 16.22 4.68
CA GLU A 477 9.97 17.05 5.73
C GLU A 477 10.72 16.96 7.07
N LEU A 478 11.39 15.83 7.36
CA LEU A 478 12.29 15.70 8.51
C LEU A 478 13.34 16.81 8.60
N LYS A 479 13.79 17.39 7.48
CA LYS A 479 14.86 18.42 7.47
C LYS A 479 14.38 19.72 8.10
N THR A 480 13.11 20.06 7.92
CA THR A 480 12.49 21.22 8.57
C THR A 480 12.15 20.91 10.04
N ALA A 481 11.76 19.67 10.35
CA ALA A 481 11.48 19.23 11.72
C ALA A 481 12.74 19.22 12.61
N ASP A 482 13.83 18.60 12.13
CA ASP A 482 15.14 18.51 12.78
C ASP A 482 15.75 19.89 13.01
N TRP A 483 15.78 20.73 11.96
CA TRP A 483 16.24 22.13 12.08
C TRP A 483 15.48 22.89 13.16
N TRP A 484 14.15 22.72 13.23
CA TRP A 484 13.29 23.37 14.21
C TRP A 484 13.53 22.85 15.64
N ASP A 485 13.76 21.55 15.82
CA ASP A 485 14.05 20.99 17.14
C ASP A 485 15.40 21.49 17.69
N GLU A 486 16.48 21.42 16.91
CA GLU A 486 17.80 21.93 17.33
C GLU A 486 17.75 23.46 17.59
N ASN A 487 17.22 24.23 16.64
CA ASN A 487 17.41 25.70 16.62
C ASN A 487 16.33 26.48 17.37
N VAL A 488 15.17 25.88 17.69
CA VAL A 488 14.04 26.57 18.35
C VAL A 488 13.57 25.87 19.63
N LEU A 489 13.43 24.54 19.63
CA LEU A 489 12.89 23.81 20.80
C LEU A 489 13.98 23.44 21.82
N GLY A 490 15.17 23.11 21.34
CA GLY A 490 16.36 22.76 22.12
C GLY A 490 16.48 21.26 22.38
N ASP A 491 16.54 20.47 21.30
CA ASP A 491 16.81 19.02 21.28
C ASP A 491 15.77 18.23 22.11
N ILE A 492 14.47 18.40 21.83
CA ILE A 492 13.40 17.70 22.57
C ILE A 492 12.99 16.37 21.94
N PHE A 493 13.40 16.08 20.70
CA PHE A 493 13.31 14.78 20.05
C PHE A 493 14.70 14.12 19.97
N THR A 494 14.74 12.79 20.03
CA THR A 494 15.91 12.03 19.55
C THR A 494 15.76 11.75 18.06
N ASP A 495 16.88 11.48 17.37
CA ASP A 495 16.84 11.01 15.97
C ASP A 495 15.91 9.78 15.82
N TYR A 496 15.90 8.87 16.80
CA TYR A 496 14.97 7.74 16.83
C TYR A 496 13.50 8.18 16.82
N GLU A 497 13.11 9.12 17.69
CA GLU A 497 11.73 9.64 17.73
C GLU A 497 11.33 10.37 16.43
N LEU A 498 12.27 11.06 15.77
CA LEU A 498 12.05 11.65 14.45
C LEU A 498 11.78 10.58 13.38
N VAL A 499 12.53 9.48 13.39
CA VAL A 499 12.30 8.35 12.46
C VAL A 499 11.01 7.60 12.80
N GLN A 500 10.69 7.43 14.09
CA GLN A 500 9.38 6.88 14.50
C GLN A 500 8.22 7.71 13.97
N ALA A 501 8.34 9.04 13.95
CA ALA A 501 7.33 9.97 13.44
C ALA A 501 7.06 9.87 11.93
N ILE A 502 7.92 9.17 11.17
CA ILE A 502 7.67 8.83 9.75
C ILE A 502 7.54 7.32 9.49
N THR A 503 7.43 6.49 10.55
CA THR A 503 7.28 5.03 10.46
C THR A 503 6.28 4.50 11.51
N THR A 504 6.76 4.06 12.68
CA THR A 504 5.95 3.33 13.68
C THR A 504 4.79 4.14 14.22
N ASN A 505 4.95 5.46 14.38
CA ASN A 505 3.91 6.32 14.95
C ASN A 505 2.67 6.42 14.06
N ILE A 506 2.78 6.14 12.76
CA ILE A 506 1.63 6.10 11.86
C ILE A 506 0.95 4.74 11.95
N VAL A 507 1.67 3.63 11.75
CA VAL A 507 1.04 2.28 11.77
C VAL A 507 0.38 1.95 13.11
N ASP A 508 0.94 2.42 14.22
CA ASP A 508 0.36 2.24 15.55
C ASP A 508 -0.89 3.12 15.77
N ALA A 509 -1.02 4.23 15.04
CA ALA A 509 -2.17 5.13 15.10
C ALA A 509 -3.32 4.77 14.15
N ILE A 510 -3.02 4.06 13.04
CA ILE A 510 -4.01 3.64 12.02
C ILE A 510 -4.32 2.13 12.06
N GLY A 511 -3.91 1.42 13.11
CA GLY A 511 -4.18 -0.02 13.28
C GLY A 511 -3.36 -0.96 12.39
N TRP A 512 -2.38 -0.47 11.64
CA TRP A 512 -1.52 -1.24 10.74
C TRP A 512 -0.28 -1.86 11.41
N GLY A 513 -0.06 -1.64 12.72
CA GLY A 513 1.15 -2.07 13.43
C GLY A 513 1.40 -3.59 13.50
N ASP A 514 0.34 -4.39 13.29
CA ASP A 514 0.39 -5.86 13.14
C ASP A 514 0.51 -6.30 11.66
N GLN A 515 0.68 -5.36 10.71
CA GLN A 515 0.71 -5.60 9.26
C GLN A 515 1.97 -5.08 8.58
N THR A 516 2.45 -3.89 8.95
CA THR A 516 3.61 -3.22 8.32
C THR A 516 4.28 -2.21 9.28
N GLY A 517 5.28 -1.46 8.82
CA GLY A 517 5.98 -0.40 9.57
C GLY A 517 7.05 -0.89 10.57
N ARG A 518 7.33 -2.21 10.59
CA ARG A 518 8.43 -2.85 11.34
C ARG A 518 9.03 -3.96 10.48
N ILE A 519 10.33 -4.24 10.62
CA ILE A 519 10.97 -5.38 9.94
C ILE A 519 10.90 -6.59 10.86
N GLN A 520 9.79 -7.34 10.78
CA GLN A 520 9.50 -8.48 11.65
C GLN A 520 8.85 -9.61 10.84
N ALA A 521 9.15 -10.86 11.20
CA ALA A 521 8.52 -12.02 10.59
C ALA A 521 6.96 -11.97 10.68
N GLY A 522 6.30 -12.27 9.56
CA GLY A 522 4.84 -12.23 9.40
C GLY A 522 4.26 -10.89 8.96
N LEU A 523 5.07 -9.83 8.81
CA LEU A 523 4.63 -8.51 8.30
C LEU A 523 4.90 -8.37 6.80
N ALA A 524 4.16 -7.48 6.14
CA ALA A 524 4.39 -7.13 4.74
C ALA A 524 5.78 -6.51 4.54
N ALA A 525 6.45 -6.88 3.45
CA ALA A 525 7.75 -6.36 3.06
C ALA A 525 7.64 -4.96 2.42
N ASP A 526 7.21 -3.98 3.22
CA ASP A 526 7.34 -2.56 2.89
C ASP A 526 8.65 -2.04 3.51
N LEU A 527 9.66 -1.73 2.69
CA LEU A 527 11.04 -1.48 3.14
C LEU A 527 11.68 -0.29 2.41
N VAL A 528 12.62 0.38 3.08
CA VAL A 528 13.53 1.37 2.47
C VAL A 528 14.96 0.96 2.75
N VAL A 529 15.83 1.03 1.74
CA VAL A 529 17.28 0.91 1.90
C VAL A 529 17.92 2.27 1.61
N LEU A 530 18.79 2.73 2.51
CA LEU A 530 19.57 3.96 2.35
C LEU A 530 21.08 3.70 2.30
N ASP A 531 21.84 4.55 1.60
CA ASP A 531 23.30 4.66 1.73
C ASP A 531 23.68 4.79 3.21
N THR A 532 24.68 4.03 3.68
CA THR A 532 25.13 4.13 5.07
C THR A 532 26.27 5.13 5.19
N PHE A 533 26.00 6.32 5.75
CA PHE A 533 27.00 7.35 6.01
C PHE A 533 27.11 7.73 7.50
N HIS A 534 26.11 7.37 8.32
CA HIS A 534 26.16 7.56 9.79
C HIS A 534 26.21 6.24 10.56
N SER A 535 27.04 6.21 11.61
CA SER A 535 27.06 5.10 12.57
C SER A 535 25.79 5.04 13.42
N ASP A 536 25.12 6.17 13.62
CA ASP A 536 23.76 6.20 14.14
C ASP A 536 22.78 5.96 12.98
N PRO A 537 21.93 4.91 13.02
CA PRO A 537 21.00 4.60 11.93
C PRO A 537 19.89 5.65 11.82
N TYR A 538 19.51 6.31 12.90
CA TYR A 538 18.39 7.24 12.89
C TYR A 538 18.83 8.59 12.32
N ARG A 539 20.03 9.06 12.69
CA ARG A 539 20.65 10.23 12.03
C ARG A 539 20.85 10.02 10.53
N ASN A 540 21.13 8.78 10.12
CA ASN A 540 21.26 8.40 8.71
C ASN A 540 19.96 8.63 7.91
N VAL A 541 18.77 8.50 8.52
CA VAL A 541 17.49 8.82 7.86
C VAL A 541 17.23 10.33 7.89
N VAL A 542 17.48 10.98 9.03
CA VAL A 542 17.26 12.43 9.20
C VAL A 542 18.08 13.23 8.18
N GLU A 543 19.31 12.82 7.85
CA GLU A 543 20.17 13.50 6.87
C GLU A 543 20.12 12.94 5.44
N ALA A 544 19.33 11.90 5.15
CA ALA A 544 19.25 11.29 3.81
C ALA A 544 18.49 12.15 2.78
N ILE A 545 18.92 12.11 1.53
CA ILE A 545 18.38 12.84 0.38
C ILE A 545 18.20 11.91 -0.82
N ASP A 546 17.73 12.41 -1.96
CA ASP A 546 17.30 11.61 -3.12
C ASP A 546 18.37 10.62 -3.66
N PRO A 547 19.68 10.98 -3.78
CA PRO A 547 20.73 10.03 -4.09
C PRO A 547 20.87 8.86 -3.11
N ASP A 548 20.52 9.04 -1.84
CA ASP A 548 20.79 8.05 -0.79
C ASP A 548 19.78 6.90 -0.80
N VAL A 549 18.64 7.03 -1.48
CA VAL A 549 17.57 6.02 -1.55
C VAL A 549 18.00 4.88 -2.49
N ARG A 550 18.57 3.80 -1.94
CA ARG A 550 19.11 2.66 -2.70
C ARG A 550 18.03 1.73 -3.22
N LEU A 551 16.95 1.53 -2.47
CA LEU A 551 15.82 0.66 -2.82
C LEU A 551 14.59 1.06 -1.99
N VAL A 552 13.42 0.98 -2.60
CA VAL A 552 12.10 1.03 -1.94
C VAL A 552 11.32 -0.18 -2.40
N VAL A 553 10.78 -0.89 -1.42
CA VAL A 553 9.97 -2.10 -1.60
C VAL A 553 8.57 -1.84 -1.05
N VAL A 554 7.54 -2.25 -1.79
CA VAL A 554 6.14 -2.24 -1.33
C VAL A 554 5.54 -3.62 -1.56
N GLY A 555 5.02 -4.26 -0.51
CA GLY A 555 4.42 -5.59 -0.61
C GLY A 555 5.37 -6.67 -1.17
N GLY A 556 6.68 -6.52 -0.95
CA GLY A 556 7.72 -7.38 -1.54
C GLY A 556 8.11 -7.09 -2.99
N LEU A 557 7.57 -6.05 -3.63
CA LEU A 557 8.00 -5.62 -4.96
C LEU A 557 8.99 -4.44 -4.86
N ALA A 558 10.12 -4.54 -5.55
CA ALA A 558 11.03 -3.41 -5.77
C ALA A 558 10.38 -2.42 -6.76
N VAL A 559 10.12 -1.18 -6.33
CA VAL A 559 9.42 -0.17 -7.16
C VAL A 559 10.32 1.02 -7.56
N PHE A 560 11.38 1.29 -6.79
CA PHE A 560 12.32 2.39 -7.01
C PHE A 560 13.67 2.07 -6.35
N GLY A 561 14.78 2.48 -6.96
CA GLY A 561 16.10 2.31 -6.35
C GLY A 561 17.27 2.74 -7.22
N ASP A 562 18.46 2.26 -6.86
CA ASP A 562 19.63 2.33 -7.74
C ASP A 562 19.48 1.39 -8.94
N VAL A 563 20.17 1.74 -10.02
CA VAL A 563 20.05 1.01 -11.29
C VAL A 563 20.55 -0.44 -11.16
N ASP A 564 21.55 -0.71 -10.33
CA ASP A 564 22.09 -2.06 -10.10
C ASP A 564 21.18 -2.93 -9.22
N ILE A 565 20.61 -2.36 -8.14
CA ILE A 565 19.67 -3.08 -7.27
C ILE A 565 18.33 -3.32 -7.98
N MET A 566 17.83 -2.37 -8.78
CA MET A 566 16.61 -2.61 -9.56
C MET A 566 16.85 -3.67 -10.64
N GLN A 567 17.97 -3.63 -11.36
CA GLN A 567 18.34 -4.68 -12.33
C GLN A 567 18.61 -6.06 -11.71
N ALA A 568 18.82 -6.14 -10.40
CA ALA A 568 18.91 -7.40 -9.66
C ALA A 568 17.55 -8.07 -9.44
N MET A 569 16.47 -7.28 -9.36
CA MET A 569 15.17 -7.71 -8.84
C MET A 569 14.03 -7.66 -9.88
N ASP A 570 14.23 -6.97 -11.00
CA ASP A 570 13.20 -6.61 -11.98
C ASP A 570 13.82 -6.44 -13.39
N ASP A 571 13.16 -6.98 -14.43
CA ASP A 571 13.61 -6.92 -15.84
C ASP A 571 12.85 -5.91 -16.73
N GLU A 572 11.84 -5.19 -16.21
CA GLU A 572 11.08 -4.16 -16.96
C GLU A 572 11.46 -2.70 -16.57
N ILE A 573 12.47 -2.54 -15.72
CA ILE A 573 12.93 -1.28 -15.11
C ILE A 573 13.21 -0.10 -16.08
N GLN A 574 12.87 1.11 -15.62
CA GLN A 574 13.06 2.37 -16.35
C GLN A 574 14.04 3.29 -15.61
N ILE A 575 15.09 3.74 -16.30
CA ILE A 575 16.12 4.63 -15.73
C ILE A 575 15.64 6.09 -15.75
N ILE A 576 15.83 6.79 -14.64
CA ILE A 576 15.44 8.19 -14.42
C ILE A 576 16.64 9.04 -13.94
N GLU A 577 16.67 10.30 -14.40
CA GLU A 577 17.86 11.17 -14.34
C GLU A 577 17.76 12.23 -13.24
N GLY A 578 18.61 12.10 -12.22
CA GLY A 578 18.80 13.07 -11.15
C GLY A 578 19.92 14.09 -11.46
N LYS A 579 20.08 15.11 -10.62
CA LYS A 579 21.14 16.13 -10.81
C LYS A 579 22.49 15.63 -10.28
N GLY A 580 23.11 14.71 -11.02
CA GLY A 580 24.42 14.12 -10.68
C GLY A 580 24.32 12.72 -10.07
N PHE A 581 23.18 12.05 -10.23
CA PHE A 581 22.91 10.67 -9.83
C PHE A 581 21.83 10.11 -10.78
N THR A 582 21.74 8.79 -10.88
CA THR A 582 20.69 8.09 -11.65
C THR A 582 19.98 7.08 -10.77
N LYS A 583 18.67 6.91 -10.97
CA LYS A 583 17.85 5.90 -10.30
C LYS A 583 17.13 5.05 -11.34
N ALA A 584 16.54 3.95 -10.91
CA ALA A 584 15.61 3.17 -11.69
C ALA A 584 14.30 2.99 -10.92
N THR A 585 13.23 2.75 -11.66
CA THR A 585 11.88 2.52 -11.13
C THR A 585 11.13 1.66 -12.14
N ASP A 586 10.24 0.80 -11.67
CA ASP A 586 9.16 0.30 -12.50
C ASP A 586 7.85 0.96 -12.03
N ILE A 587 7.02 1.32 -13.01
CA ILE A 587 5.68 1.88 -12.79
C ILE A 587 4.62 1.17 -13.66
N THR A 588 5.01 0.06 -14.31
CA THR A 588 4.37 -0.51 -15.49
C THR A 588 3.87 -1.93 -15.23
N TYR A 589 2.57 -2.07 -14.96
CA TYR A 589 1.99 -3.34 -14.53
C TYR A 589 0.91 -3.86 -15.48
N ASP A 590 0.99 -5.13 -15.83
CA ASP A 590 0.00 -5.82 -16.66
C ASP A 590 -1.29 -6.08 -15.86
N GLY A 591 -2.45 -5.86 -16.50
CA GLY A 591 -3.77 -6.09 -15.92
C GLY A 591 -4.34 -4.95 -15.06
N VAL A 592 -3.56 -3.93 -14.70
CA VAL A 592 -4.05 -2.75 -13.96
C VAL A 592 -4.46 -1.63 -14.94
N PRO A 593 -5.62 -0.96 -14.76
CA PRO A 593 -6.05 0.15 -15.63
C PRO A 593 -5.02 1.29 -15.72
N GLU A 594 -4.74 1.74 -16.95
CA GLU A 594 -3.79 2.83 -17.29
C GLU A 594 -2.33 2.66 -16.80
N ALA A 595 -2.04 1.57 -16.09
CA ALA A 595 -0.74 1.18 -15.56
C ALA A 595 0.35 0.96 -16.63
N GLN A 596 -0.01 0.91 -17.90
CA GLN A 596 0.91 0.67 -19.03
C GLN A 596 1.65 1.95 -19.49
N GLN A 597 1.41 3.09 -18.85
CA GLN A 597 2.07 4.37 -19.15
C GLN A 597 3.49 4.40 -18.55
N THR A 598 4.52 4.41 -19.41
CA THR A 598 5.93 4.53 -19.00
C THR A 598 6.24 5.89 -18.34
N VAL A 599 7.34 6.00 -17.59
CA VAL A 599 7.78 7.28 -16.98
C VAL A 599 8.04 8.34 -18.06
N ASP A 600 8.62 7.94 -19.19
CA ASP A 600 8.92 8.83 -20.32
C ASP A 600 7.61 9.35 -20.98
N GLU A 601 6.57 8.52 -21.06
CA GLU A 601 5.24 8.91 -21.53
C GLU A 601 4.49 9.78 -20.52
N LEU A 602 4.50 9.42 -19.23
CA LEU A 602 3.95 10.19 -18.11
C LEU A 602 4.54 11.63 -18.08
N LEU A 603 5.87 11.75 -18.14
CA LEU A 603 6.53 13.05 -18.15
C LEU A 603 6.29 13.82 -19.46
N ALA A 604 6.14 13.13 -20.60
CA ALA A 604 5.78 13.77 -21.87
C ALA A 604 4.32 14.25 -21.91
N GLU A 605 3.39 13.51 -21.32
CA GLU A 605 1.98 13.86 -21.12
C GLU A 605 1.87 15.13 -20.27
N LEU A 606 2.49 15.13 -19.08
CA LEU A 606 2.50 16.28 -18.18
C LEU A 606 3.13 17.51 -18.85
N GLN A 607 4.26 17.36 -19.55
CA GLN A 607 4.86 18.46 -20.33
C GLN A 607 3.97 18.95 -21.49
N SER A 608 3.16 18.07 -22.06
CA SER A 608 2.22 18.37 -23.15
C SER A 608 1.01 19.16 -22.64
N CYS A 609 0.35 18.72 -21.57
CA CYS A 609 -0.78 19.45 -20.99
C CYS A 609 -0.36 20.79 -20.36
N ASN A 610 0.83 20.88 -19.73
CA ASN A 610 1.32 22.13 -19.17
C ASN A 610 1.88 23.12 -20.22
N GLN A 611 1.79 22.82 -21.53
CA GLN A 611 2.39 23.62 -22.59
C GLN A 611 1.80 25.04 -22.69
N GLY A 612 2.55 26.02 -22.16
CA GLY A 612 2.18 27.44 -22.22
C GLY A 612 1.39 27.94 -21.01
N ALA A 613 1.27 27.13 -19.95
CA ALA A 613 0.85 27.58 -18.63
C ALA A 613 1.80 28.65 -18.05
N GLN A 614 1.45 29.26 -16.93
CA GLN A 614 2.34 30.18 -16.21
C GLN A 614 3.03 29.52 -15.02
N VAL A 615 2.40 28.52 -14.42
CA VAL A 615 2.97 27.66 -13.38
C VAL A 615 3.77 26.54 -14.07
N PRO A 616 5.06 26.36 -13.76
CA PRO A 616 5.81 25.19 -14.24
C PRO A 616 5.32 23.92 -13.53
N LEU A 617 5.74 22.74 -14.00
CA LEU A 617 5.55 21.52 -13.22
C LEU A 617 6.55 21.46 -12.06
N GLU A 618 6.21 20.68 -11.04
CA GLU A 618 7.14 20.22 -10.01
C GLU A 618 8.27 19.37 -10.63
N TYR A 619 9.47 19.46 -10.07
CA TYR A 619 10.58 18.53 -10.39
C TYR A 619 10.51 17.34 -9.44
N LEU A 620 10.77 16.13 -9.94
CA LEU A 620 10.61 14.90 -9.16
C LEU A 620 11.44 14.91 -7.87
N PHE A 621 12.74 15.21 -7.99
CA PHE A 621 13.69 15.18 -6.89
C PHE A 621 13.79 16.52 -6.16
N THR A 622 14.18 16.48 -4.89
CA THR A 622 14.54 17.65 -4.08
C THR A 622 15.96 18.10 -4.40
N LEU A 623 16.92 17.17 -4.41
CA LEU A 623 18.30 17.49 -4.78
C LEU A 623 18.37 18.02 -6.22
N GLY A 624 18.79 19.27 -6.31
CA GLY A 624 19.01 19.95 -7.58
C GLY A 624 17.90 20.89 -8.01
N ASP A 625 16.77 20.92 -7.29
CA ASP A 625 15.70 21.89 -7.48
C ASP A 625 16.12 23.28 -6.97
N GLU A 626 16.84 24.02 -7.82
CA GLU A 626 17.26 25.40 -7.53
C GLU A 626 16.07 26.36 -7.32
N ARG A 627 14.84 25.99 -7.71
CA ARG A 627 13.63 26.77 -7.43
C ARG A 627 13.14 26.54 -6.00
N TYR A 628 13.05 25.28 -5.55
CA TYR A 628 12.57 24.91 -4.22
C TYR A 628 13.34 25.68 -3.12
N PHE A 629 14.68 25.59 -3.15
CA PHE A 629 15.52 26.28 -2.18
C PHE A 629 15.52 27.82 -2.34
N ASP A 630 15.41 28.38 -3.55
CA ASP A 630 15.26 29.84 -3.74
C ASP A 630 13.93 30.37 -3.17
N VAL A 631 12.84 29.61 -3.25
CA VAL A 631 11.55 29.99 -2.65
C VAL A 631 11.62 29.94 -1.12
N LEU A 632 12.17 28.87 -0.53
CA LEU A 632 12.38 28.77 0.93
C LEU A 632 13.30 29.87 1.47
N ASN A 633 14.43 30.12 0.81
CA ASN A 633 15.43 31.12 1.25
C ASN A 633 14.98 32.57 1.01
N ARG A 634 13.89 32.80 0.25
CA ARG A 634 13.27 34.12 0.06
C ARG A 634 11.94 34.32 0.79
N SER A 635 11.27 33.27 1.24
CA SER A 635 9.96 33.38 1.90
C SER A 635 10.08 34.13 3.23
N LEU A 636 9.29 35.19 3.38
CA LEU A 636 9.36 36.08 4.55
C LEU A 636 8.81 35.40 5.81
N SER A 637 7.75 34.61 5.65
CA SER A 637 7.14 33.78 6.68
C SER A 637 8.03 32.60 7.05
N PHE A 638 8.54 31.82 6.09
CA PHE A 638 9.39 30.66 6.40
C PHE A 638 10.59 31.08 7.28
N GLN A 639 11.26 32.16 6.87
CA GLN A 639 12.39 32.72 7.61
C GLN A 639 11.95 33.44 8.90
N ASN A 640 10.96 34.35 8.88
CA ASN A 640 10.44 35.15 10.01
C ASN A 640 11.50 35.56 11.06
N GLY A 641 12.61 36.14 10.59
CA GLY A 641 13.71 36.61 11.46
C GLY A 641 14.72 35.56 11.93
N ARG A 642 14.51 34.28 11.60
CA ARG A 642 15.48 33.18 11.64
C ARG A 642 16.38 33.24 10.40
N THR A 643 17.25 32.23 10.25
CA THR A 643 18.09 32.01 9.06
C THR A 643 18.15 30.49 8.80
N ILE A 644 17.09 29.96 8.20
CA ILE A 644 16.98 28.55 7.81
C ILE A 644 17.66 28.41 6.45
N ASP A 645 18.64 27.51 6.30
CA ASP A 645 19.32 27.25 5.02
C ASP A 645 19.43 25.74 4.77
N LEU A 646 18.26 25.10 4.56
CA LEU A 646 18.18 23.64 4.42
C LEU A 646 19.14 23.09 3.34
N TRP A 647 19.47 23.86 2.30
CA TRP A 647 20.50 23.46 1.34
C TRP A 647 21.87 23.29 2.02
N GLY A 648 22.35 24.34 2.69
CA GLY A 648 23.66 24.33 3.35
C GLY A 648 23.74 23.38 4.54
N ASP A 649 22.61 23.13 5.20
CA ASP A 649 22.51 22.27 6.38
C ASP A 649 22.39 20.76 6.00
N TYR A 650 21.75 20.41 4.87
CA TYR A 650 21.45 18.99 4.52
C TYR A 650 21.75 18.53 3.07
N TYR A 651 21.80 19.42 2.06
CA TYR A 651 21.89 19.04 0.64
C TYR A 651 23.22 19.44 -0.07
N ASP A 652 24.11 20.20 0.58
CA ASP A 652 25.43 20.61 0.03
C ASP A 652 26.47 19.46 0.11
N VAL A 653 26.11 18.29 -0.44
CA VAL A 653 26.87 17.02 -0.34
C VAL A 653 27.73 16.75 -1.58
N GLU A 654 28.89 16.10 -1.41
CA GLU A 654 29.78 15.70 -2.51
C GLU A 654 29.47 14.27 -2.95
N LEU A 655 28.96 14.11 -4.17
CA LEU A 655 28.70 12.81 -4.81
C LEU A 655 29.89 12.36 -5.68
N ASN A 656 30.05 11.05 -5.84
CA ASN A 656 31.08 10.43 -6.69
C ASN A 656 30.69 10.42 -8.19
N GLU A 657 31.37 9.65 -9.05
CA GLU A 657 31.05 9.60 -10.49
C GLU A 657 29.85 8.69 -10.83
N ASP A 658 29.36 7.92 -9.87
CA ASP A 658 28.24 6.97 -9.98
C ASP A 658 26.95 7.51 -9.33
N GLY A 659 27.05 8.52 -8.47
CA GLY A 659 25.93 9.21 -7.81
C GLY A 659 25.86 9.05 -6.28
N HIS A 660 26.70 8.24 -5.67
CA HIS A 660 26.72 7.99 -4.21
C HIS A 660 27.53 9.03 -3.44
N ARG A 661 27.25 9.21 -2.15
CA ARG A 661 28.05 10.09 -1.27
C ARG A 661 29.50 9.64 -1.18
N VAL A 662 30.45 10.57 -1.27
CA VAL A 662 31.89 10.28 -1.18
C VAL A 662 32.35 9.77 0.20
N ASP A 663 31.55 9.97 1.25
CA ASP A 663 31.81 9.53 2.63
C ASP A 663 30.93 8.35 3.12
N GLY A 664 30.01 7.84 2.30
CA GLY A 664 29.21 6.65 2.60
C GLY A 664 29.96 5.31 2.44
N THR A 665 29.44 4.23 3.01
CA THR A 665 29.97 2.86 2.83
C THR A 665 29.95 2.39 1.38
N VAL A 666 29.02 2.93 0.59
CA VAL A 666 28.78 2.59 -0.81
C VAL A 666 29.80 3.26 -1.75
N ALA A 667 30.62 4.19 -1.25
CA ALA A 667 31.69 4.88 -1.97
C ALA A 667 32.83 3.93 -2.42
N GLY A 668 32.59 3.18 -3.50
CA GLY A 668 33.48 2.13 -4.00
C GLY A 668 32.97 0.70 -3.77
N ALA A 669 31.68 0.52 -3.46
CA ALA A 669 30.99 -0.72 -3.80
C ALA A 669 31.04 -0.92 -5.32
N GLY A 670 31.13 -2.17 -5.78
CA GLY A 670 30.84 -2.48 -7.18
C GLY A 670 29.32 -2.48 -7.40
N PRO A 671 28.83 -2.32 -8.64
CA PRO A 671 27.43 -2.61 -8.95
C PRO A 671 27.15 -4.08 -8.63
N ILE A 672 25.94 -4.39 -8.18
CA ILE A 672 25.50 -5.79 -8.05
C ILE A 672 25.54 -6.45 -9.44
N ILE A 673 26.32 -7.54 -9.57
CA ILE A 673 26.50 -8.28 -10.83
C ILE A 673 25.60 -9.51 -10.78
N ILE A 674 24.57 -9.54 -11.63
CA ILE A 674 23.61 -10.66 -11.78
C ILE A 674 23.49 -11.17 -13.23
N ASP A 675 24.16 -10.55 -14.21
CA ASP A 675 24.57 -11.21 -15.46
C ASP A 675 25.84 -10.55 -16.08
N PRO A 676 27.01 -11.21 -16.04
CA PRO A 676 28.22 -10.76 -16.74
C PRO A 676 28.40 -11.36 -18.16
N GLY A 677 27.40 -12.07 -18.71
CA GLY A 677 27.30 -12.47 -20.12
C GLY A 677 28.42 -13.39 -20.63
N ASN A 678 29.09 -14.10 -19.71
CA ASN A 678 30.38 -14.73 -19.95
C ASN A 678 30.48 -16.04 -19.15
N SER A 679 30.27 -17.18 -19.83
CA SER A 679 30.31 -18.49 -19.19
C SER A 679 31.72 -18.94 -18.82
N GLU A 680 32.18 -18.49 -17.64
CA GLU A 680 33.08 -19.28 -16.81
C GLU A 680 32.24 -20.31 -16.04
N SER A 681 32.59 -20.74 -14.82
CA SER A 681 31.75 -21.71 -14.09
C SER A 681 32.02 -21.72 -12.59
N GLU A 682 30.97 -21.59 -11.78
CA GLU A 682 31.01 -21.47 -10.33
C GLU A 682 31.19 -22.83 -9.64
N ASN A 683 32.29 -23.54 -9.95
CA ASN A 683 32.57 -24.88 -9.39
C ASN A 683 34.04 -25.06 -8.96
N THR A 684 34.68 -23.97 -8.55
CA THR A 684 36.10 -23.94 -8.17
C THR A 684 36.33 -23.36 -6.77
N GLU A 685 37.39 -23.81 -6.09
CA GLU A 685 37.85 -23.28 -4.79
C GLU A 685 38.28 -21.78 -4.80
N ALA A 686 38.04 -21.07 -5.90
CA ALA A 686 38.29 -19.65 -6.07
C ALA A 686 36.97 -18.89 -6.25
N SER A 687 36.20 -19.25 -7.27
CA SER A 687 34.86 -18.71 -7.54
C SER A 687 33.94 -18.90 -6.33
N CYS A 688 33.91 -20.09 -5.75
CA CYS A 688 33.11 -20.44 -4.56
C CYS A 688 33.63 -19.84 -3.25
N SER A 689 34.32 -18.70 -3.31
CA SER A 689 34.88 -17.96 -2.17
C SER A 689 35.27 -16.51 -2.49
N ASP A 690 34.88 -15.99 -3.66
CA ASP A 690 35.20 -14.60 -4.06
C ASP A 690 34.01 -13.63 -4.02
N GLY A 691 32.80 -14.12 -3.69
CA GLY A 691 31.64 -13.30 -3.36
C GLY A 691 31.00 -12.62 -4.57
N VAL A 692 31.07 -13.27 -5.74
CA VAL A 692 30.58 -12.77 -7.02
C VAL A 692 29.94 -13.93 -7.79
N ASP A 693 28.78 -13.73 -8.40
CA ASP A 693 28.23 -14.67 -9.38
C ASP A 693 29.18 -14.79 -10.60
N ASN A 694 29.77 -15.96 -10.76
CA ASN A 694 30.79 -16.29 -11.76
C ASN A 694 30.21 -16.89 -13.06
N ASP A 695 28.93 -17.32 -13.11
CA ASP A 695 28.36 -17.92 -14.34
C ASP A 695 26.93 -17.57 -14.75
N GLY A 696 26.19 -16.82 -13.93
CA GLY A 696 24.96 -16.10 -14.28
C GLY A 696 23.65 -16.82 -13.94
N ASP A 697 23.59 -17.51 -12.79
CA ASP A 697 22.36 -18.17 -12.30
C ASP A 697 21.81 -17.63 -10.95
N PRO A 698 22.10 -16.33 -10.65
CA PRO A 698 21.92 -15.63 -9.38
C PRO A 698 22.25 -16.28 -8.01
N TYR A 699 23.08 -17.31 -7.96
CA TYR A 699 23.65 -17.80 -6.69
C TYR A 699 25.13 -17.40 -6.53
N ILE A 700 25.66 -17.43 -5.29
CA ILE A 700 27.01 -16.96 -4.96
C ILE A 700 27.66 -17.86 -3.90
N ASP A 701 28.96 -18.11 -4.06
CA ASP A 701 29.86 -18.80 -3.13
C ASP A 701 29.34 -20.19 -2.69
N CYS A 702 28.69 -20.30 -1.53
CA CYS A 702 28.23 -21.58 -0.98
C CYS A 702 26.72 -21.73 -0.94
N ASP A 703 25.99 -20.71 -1.41
CA ASP A 703 24.55 -20.79 -1.67
C ASP A 703 24.28 -21.28 -3.11
N ASP A 704 25.30 -21.30 -3.99
CA ASP A 704 25.28 -22.00 -5.29
C ASP A 704 25.35 -23.53 -5.18
N PHE A 705 24.61 -24.20 -6.06
CA PHE A 705 24.60 -25.64 -6.24
C PHE A 705 25.82 -26.20 -6.98
N ASP A 706 26.39 -25.53 -7.99
CA ASP A 706 27.57 -26.05 -8.71
C ASP A 706 28.84 -26.00 -7.82
N CYS A 707 28.90 -25.05 -6.88
CA CYS A 707 29.84 -24.97 -5.77
C CYS A 707 29.74 -26.09 -4.73
N SER A 708 28.66 -26.88 -4.71
CA SER A 708 28.48 -28.00 -3.75
C SER A 708 29.57 -29.09 -3.86
N GLY A 709 30.39 -29.05 -4.92
CA GLY A 709 31.54 -29.93 -5.12
C GLY A 709 32.87 -29.48 -4.49
N THR A 710 32.95 -28.27 -3.92
CA THR A 710 34.21 -27.65 -3.44
C THR A 710 34.56 -27.97 -1.99
N MET A 711 35.84 -27.80 -1.62
CA MET A 711 36.32 -27.90 -0.23
C MET A 711 36.07 -26.63 0.60
N VAL A 712 35.70 -25.51 -0.02
CA VAL A 712 35.20 -24.32 0.69
C VAL A 712 33.80 -24.60 1.25
N CYS A 713 32.88 -25.08 0.40
CA CYS A 713 31.46 -25.20 0.73
C CYS A 713 31.05 -26.57 1.30
N SER A 714 31.95 -27.55 1.36
CA SER A 714 31.68 -28.82 2.05
C SER A 714 32.04 -28.77 3.53
N GLU A 715 31.03 -28.98 4.40
CA GLU A 715 31.26 -29.23 5.82
C GLU A 715 32.27 -30.39 6.04
N PRO A 716 33.13 -30.31 7.08
CA PRO A 716 34.20 -31.28 7.28
C PRO A 716 33.67 -32.71 7.54
N GLU A 717 34.19 -33.68 6.77
CA GLU A 717 33.65 -35.05 6.66
C GLU A 717 33.22 -35.72 7.99
N PRO A 718 32.11 -36.48 7.97
CA PRO A 718 31.52 -37.08 9.16
C PRO A 718 32.47 -38.06 9.86
N VAL A 719 32.66 -37.85 11.15
CA VAL A 719 33.43 -38.76 12.03
C VAL A 719 32.77 -40.14 12.03
N PRO A 720 33.51 -41.23 11.72
CA PRO A 720 32.91 -42.55 11.49
C PRO A 720 32.25 -43.16 12.74
N GLU A 721 31.14 -43.86 12.54
CA GLU A 721 30.30 -44.43 13.60
C GLU A 721 31.06 -45.35 14.58
N PRO A 722 30.78 -45.26 15.90
CA PRO A 722 31.22 -46.26 16.88
C PRO A 722 30.26 -47.46 16.94
N GLU A 723 30.78 -48.69 16.90
CA GLU A 723 29.97 -49.91 17.13
C GLU A 723 29.34 -49.92 18.55
N LEU A 724 28.01 -50.04 18.65
CA LEU A 724 27.25 -50.09 19.90
C LEU A 724 26.52 -51.43 20.14
N PRO A 725 26.35 -51.89 21.40
CA PRO A 725 25.52 -53.06 21.76
C PRO A 725 24.17 -52.72 22.47
N VAL A 726 23.03 -53.10 21.86
CA VAL A 726 21.89 -53.96 22.36
C VAL A 726 21.42 -53.82 23.84
N LEU A 727 20.14 -53.88 24.29
CA LEU A 727 18.68 -53.76 23.89
C LEU A 727 17.88 -53.65 25.26
N TRP A 728 16.56 -53.48 25.53
CA TRP A 728 15.31 -52.89 24.96
C TRP A 728 14.57 -52.00 26.03
N ASP A 729 14.36 -50.70 25.76
CA ASP A 729 13.32 -49.69 26.18
C ASP A 729 12.91 -49.33 27.67
N THR A 730 12.91 -48.02 28.05
CA THR A 730 12.11 -47.41 29.18
C THR A 730 11.67 -45.94 28.94
N TYR A 731 10.52 -45.46 29.46
CA TYR A 731 9.96 -44.09 29.26
C TYR A 731 9.32 -43.45 30.53
N GLY A 732 9.27 -42.10 30.61
CA GLY A 732 8.31 -41.28 31.40
C GLY A 732 8.88 -40.40 32.54
N PRO A 733 8.18 -39.33 33.03
CA PRO A 733 7.18 -38.48 32.36
C PRO A 733 7.38 -36.93 32.53
N ARG A 734 6.91 -36.14 31.54
CA ARG A 734 6.63 -34.67 31.51
C ARG A 734 7.65 -33.67 32.11
N GLY A 735 8.06 -32.69 31.29
CA GLY A 735 8.26 -31.29 31.76
C GLY A 735 9.64 -30.65 31.56
N GLY A 736 10.57 -31.30 30.86
CA GLY A 736 11.89 -30.73 30.55
C GLY A 736 12.89 -31.80 30.15
N THR A 737 13.86 -31.46 29.30
CA THR A 737 14.88 -32.39 28.79
C THR A 737 15.97 -32.66 29.83
N ILE A 738 15.83 -33.77 30.57
CA ILE A 738 16.84 -34.27 31.52
C ILE A 738 17.22 -35.72 31.13
N PRO A 739 18.51 -36.06 30.95
CA PRO A 739 18.93 -37.42 30.61
C PRO A 739 18.66 -38.41 31.76
N HIS A 740 18.05 -39.56 31.45
CA HIS A 740 17.77 -40.62 32.42
C HIS A 740 18.88 -41.69 32.47
N PRO A 741 19.41 -42.08 33.64
CA PRO A 741 20.53 -43.01 33.75
C PRO A 741 20.10 -44.48 33.82
N THR A 742 19.50 -45.01 32.75
CA THR A 742 19.22 -46.46 32.60
C THR A 742 19.62 -46.99 31.24
N THR A 743 20.31 -48.12 31.21
CA THR A 743 20.57 -48.85 29.97
C THR A 743 19.36 -49.68 29.58
N ILE A 744 18.92 -49.46 28.36
CA ILE A 744 18.35 -50.45 27.46
C ILE A 744 17.21 -51.29 28.13
N GLU A 745 17.60 -52.48 28.63
CA GLU A 745 16.94 -53.80 28.87
C GLU A 745 15.80 -54.02 29.90
N GLU A 746 15.17 -53.00 30.53
CA GLU A 746 14.30 -53.25 31.72
C GLU A 746 12.80 -52.80 31.73
N GLY A 747 12.29 -51.97 30.81
CA GLY A 747 10.84 -51.80 30.59
C GLY A 747 10.04 -50.62 31.22
N ILE A 748 8.93 -50.28 30.55
CA ILE A 748 7.97 -49.16 30.65
C ILE A 748 7.31 -48.87 32.04
N HIS A 749 7.10 -47.59 32.41
CA HIS A 749 5.87 -47.17 33.14
C HIS A 749 5.42 -45.70 32.94
N LEU A 750 4.12 -45.41 33.08
CA LEU A 750 3.48 -44.09 32.92
C LEU A 750 2.35 -43.91 33.96
N GLU A 751 2.29 -42.79 34.68
CA GLU A 751 1.12 -42.34 35.47
C GLU A 751 0.98 -40.79 35.47
N GLU A 752 -0.05 -40.27 36.16
CA GLU A 752 -0.73 -38.99 35.89
C GLU A 752 -0.51 -37.92 36.99
N CYS A 753 -0.64 -36.63 36.64
CA CYS A 753 -0.45 -35.51 37.58
C CYS A 753 -1.77 -34.76 37.88
N MET A 754 -2.07 -34.57 39.16
CA MET A 754 -3.09 -33.62 39.66
C MET A 754 -2.44 -32.51 40.48
N SER A 755 -3.03 -31.31 40.46
CA SER A 755 -2.62 -30.14 41.23
C SER A 755 -3.42 -29.99 42.54
N ASP A 756 -2.77 -29.45 43.56
CA ASP A 756 -3.45 -28.73 44.66
C ASP A 756 -2.47 -27.76 45.33
N ALA A 757 -2.97 -26.68 45.95
CA ALA A 757 -2.15 -25.50 46.28
C ALA A 757 -1.65 -25.45 47.74
N THR A 758 -0.40 -24.99 47.97
CA THR A 758 -0.06 -24.16 49.15
C THR A 758 1.31 -23.48 49.06
N THR A 759 1.39 -22.29 49.70
CA THR A 759 2.57 -21.46 50.03
C THR A 759 3.48 -20.99 48.90
#